data_AF-B2TE17-F1
#
_entry.id   AF-B2TE17-F1
#
_cell.length_a   1.000
_cell.length_b   1.000
_cell.length_c   1.000
_cell.angle_alpha   90.00
_cell.angle_beta   90.00
_cell.angle_gamma   90.00
#
_symmetry.space_group_name_H-M   'P 1'
#
loop_
_entity.id
_entity.type
_entity.pdbx_description
1 polymer ?
#
loop_
_entity_poly.entity_id
_entity_poly.type
_entity_poly.pdbx_seq_one_letter_code
_entity_poly.pdbx_strand_id
1 'polypeptide(L)'
;MTTSAIGNGPKNFDDADSSARQGDSSGTQQQAAAEQDARASRRLSGQQPPSLTPSGQRMDQRAHGPSFRISQGSAQTRQDEWDDPARIQGMTSATLNARAPTDQPGPKSSFASTYSRLSLSAATTQRPGIDATADTATGHMVASGTPATGRDKRQTPPTSGPYEQTYHAYMDSAAGENGVSERMLSSAAGQPDVLTDHCAGLVWLTMHEVMAARSHDLRGATDSVYQQLLHPSTRRSLLDEIGRLQMANEEAPPSDVPGYEMRPGGVRMTSAGAVVSDLQRHFSTPLPSRDGLGTAQDTFVDMTLRFPHGDDHAILIQRANRSADYRTDEYQLYDPNYGVFTYRGFDALAAGIKRLYEHGYRQFGGVTGASTTYYADPLTWRPYTGVAPDAHRAMMQNTALRAFGAERTPVLAPTDPGQLPPPPAFDQPGPSGWDGGSHTEFKRSTDAHGPDHPFALFRPSQTSPDQLKKQQGFSVEDTALGNTNLDLHDSIVTGNRAATDGGGYVGTFTGRGTAQERIDATPEKKGYIYYVAPSPNMVDVPGSLGRKHARAPGDGEVAAMGRIDYTQVRGWQKYENGKLGPYIANPDYRWDVYDGTRTAGARPQLAHFSPDDPAWADADHRPFVTPFQQNGKTLYRPNEDPALVQARFYQHANADVSQRVDDQTHHLEYRGPVTIGPEWGNGGSDNRSRLNFTAGYPSIDRSSANRGGDRFRMGDDGRIHLANDDSKVLRIDGDGNAYIGSDPGAGSLNGVFFHAPNGALIHAEDGKLLTEGAMAYTPYVAASHGQSGLIDRQRWTFRDSSGNTVQPPLPLVAFRNSTAGSPDQLRRFYDDPDSALPDGTSHFVTSVPGVKSHEGYKFVSYPDHIAPGDAAVARNWLAAHNAAWLFKDGFYAVASGPDTLEVRTLGGTPVWRAQIDPVTGHETYFMLQNGISSNYEAPPRTWQRVLDNEKRDAALSQRMGQNYM
;
A
#
# COMPACT_ATOMS: atom_id res chain seq x y z
N MET A 1 37.55 48.38 0.51
CA MET A 1 38.87 47.73 0.69
C MET A 1 39.11 46.85 -0.53
N THR A 2 40.17 47.21 -1.28
CA THR A 2 40.87 46.52 -2.39
C THR A 2 41.29 45.08 -1.99
N THR A 3 41.39 44.03 -2.84
CA THR A 3 42.10 43.74 -4.13
C THR A 3 41.60 42.34 -4.60
N SER A 4 41.18 42.03 -5.84
CA SER A 4 41.83 41.82 -7.17
C SER A 4 42.83 40.66 -7.33
N ALA A 5 42.48 39.66 -8.19
CA ALA A 5 43.25 39.03 -9.30
C ALA A 5 42.46 37.81 -9.89
N ILE A 6 41.90 37.81 -11.12
CA ILE A 6 42.46 37.47 -12.46
C ILE A 6 42.94 35.99 -12.55
N GLY A 7 42.59 35.12 -13.52
CA GLY A 7 41.81 35.20 -14.76
C GLY A 7 42.09 33.98 -15.67
N ASN A 8 41.24 33.79 -16.70
CA ASN A 8 41.42 33.11 -18.01
C ASN A 8 40.45 31.97 -18.33
N GLY A 9 39.57 32.23 -19.30
CA GLY A 9 38.77 31.27 -20.05
C GLY A 9 39.45 30.82 -21.36
N PRO A 10 38.69 30.55 -22.45
CA PRO A 10 38.45 29.19 -22.94
C PRO A 10 39.03 28.92 -24.34
N LYS A 11 39.03 27.66 -24.78
CA LYS A 11 39.37 27.26 -26.17
C LYS A 11 38.23 26.45 -26.80
N ASN A 12 37.69 27.00 -27.88
CA ASN A 12 37.03 26.29 -28.98
C ASN A 12 38.09 25.73 -29.95
N PHE A 13 37.79 24.65 -30.67
CA PHE A 13 38.17 24.48 -32.08
C PHE A 13 37.35 23.36 -32.77
N ASP A 14 36.64 23.81 -33.80
CA ASP A 14 36.14 23.29 -35.09
C ASP A 14 36.31 21.83 -35.58
N ASP A 15 35.32 21.51 -36.42
CA ASP A 15 35.15 20.48 -37.45
C ASP A 15 36.38 20.08 -38.28
N ALA A 16 36.41 18.81 -38.71
CA ALA A 16 36.74 18.43 -40.10
C ALA A 16 36.31 16.99 -40.43
N ASP A 17 36.02 16.83 -41.72
CA ASP A 17 35.21 15.82 -42.38
C ASP A 17 36.05 14.71 -43.06
N SER A 18 35.36 13.63 -43.43
CA SER A 18 35.58 12.76 -44.60
C SER A 18 36.58 11.57 -44.62
N SER A 19 36.01 10.45 -45.10
CA SER A 19 36.53 9.47 -46.08
C SER A 19 36.83 8.02 -45.63
N ALA A 20 35.82 7.18 -45.88
CA ALA A 20 35.84 5.91 -46.61
C ALA A 20 37.10 5.01 -46.60
N ARG A 21 36.92 3.75 -46.18
CA ARG A 21 37.47 2.58 -46.88
C ARG A 21 36.58 1.34 -46.72
N GLN A 22 36.21 0.80 -47.88
CA GLN A 22 35.58 -0.49 -48.11
C GLN A 22 36.47 -1.65 -47.63
N GLY A 23 35.81 -2.74 -47.24
CA GLY A 23 36.42 -4.05 -47.00
C GLY A 23 35.35 -5.11 -46.90
N ASP A 24 34.91 -5.62 -48.05
CA ASP A 24 34.14 -6.86 -48.20
C ASP A 24 34.91 -8.05 -47.62
N SER A 25 34.19 -8.94 -46.90
CA SER A 25 34.41 -10.38 -47.03
C SER A 25 33.18 -11.15 -46.53
N SER A 26 32.43 -11.64 -47.52
CA SER A 26 31.51 -12.77 -47.42
C SER A 26 32.26 -14.06 -47.04
N GLY A 27 31.63 -14.91 -46.23
CA GLY A 27 32.16 -16.22 -45.84
C GLY A 27 31.15 -17.03 -45.05
N THR A 28 30.34 -17.78 -45.78
CA THR A 28 29.36 -18.79 -45.36
C THR A 28 29.97 -19.92 -44.54
N GLN A 29 29.27 -20.38 -43.49
CA GLN A 29 29.11 -21.81 -43.19
C GLN A 29 27.95 -22.06 -42.19
N GLN A 30 26.76 -22.31 -42.75
CA GLN A 30 25.77 -23.23 -42.21
C GLN A 30 26.22 -24.65 -42.54
N GLN A 31 26.39 -25.53 -41.54
CA GLN A 31 25.96 -26.94 -41.54
C GLN A 31 26.46 -27.68 -40.28
N ALA A 32 25.64 -28.63 -39.82
CA ALA A 32 25.73 -29.48 -38.61
C ALA A 32 25.20 -28.81 -37.33
N ALA A 33 24.16 -29.29 -36.64
CA ALA A 33 23.44 -30.54 -36.75
C ALA A 33 21.99 -30.38 -36.26
N ALA A 34 21.04 -30.75 -37.13
CA ALA A 34 19.69 -31.14 -36.77
C ALA A 34 19.65 -32.66 -36.90
N GLU A 35 19.62 -33.38 -35.78
CA GLU A 35 19.35 -34.81 -35.73
C GLU A 35 19.06 -35.22 -34.27
N GLN A 36 17.78 -35.16 -33.87
CA GLN A 36 17.12 -36.08 -32.95
C GLN A 36 15.69 -35.61 -32.66
N ASP A 37 14.82 -35.79 -33.65
CA ASP A 37 13.37 -35.76 -33.41
C ASP A 37 12.66 -36.77 -34.31
N ALA A 38 12.75 -38.06 -33.92
CA ALA A 38 11.95 -39.14 -34.48
C ALA A 38 12.00 -40.36 -33.57
N ARG A 39 11.16 -40.40 -32.52
CA ARG A 39 10.58 -41.63 -31.90
C ARG A 39 9.77 -41.27 -30.64
N ALA A 40 8.49 -40.97 -30.79
CA ALA A 40 7.41 -41.39 -29.86
C ALA A 40 6.06 -40.79 -30.28
N SER A 41 5.44 -41.39 -31.30
CA SER A 41 3.98 -41.26 -31.51
C SER A 41 3.50 -42.48 -32.27
N ARG A 42 3.01 -43.50 -31.54
CA ARG A 42 2.03 -44.49 -32.00
C ARG A 42 1.59 -45.37 -30.83
N ARG A 43 0.26 -45.53 -30.70
CA ARG A 43 -0.55 -46.32 -29.73
C ARG A 43 -0.88 -45.49 -28.46
N LEU A 44 -2.13 -45.15 -28.13
CA LEU A 44 -3.42 -45.79 -28.37
C LEU A 44 -4.53 -44.76 -28.62
N SER A 45 -5.38 -45.11 -29.58
CA SER A 45 -6.69 -44.54 -29.86
C SER A 45 -7.74 -44.99 -28.83
N GLY A 46 -8.66 -44.09 -28.49
CA GLY A 46 -10.08 -44.42 -28.33
C GLY A 46 -10.68 -44.17 -26.95
N GLN A 47 -11.47 -43.10 -26.82
CA GLN A 47 -12.89 -43.18 -26.45
C GLN A 47 -13.59 -41.82 -26.61
N GLN A 48 -14.79 -41.86 -27.19
CA GLN A 48 -15.71 -40.73 -27.39
C GLN A 48 -16.27 -40.19 -26.06
N PRO A 49 -16.72 -38.93 -26.00
CA PRO A 49 -17.53 -38.43 -24.88
C PRO A 49 -19.03 -38.59 -25.18
N PRO A 50 -19.89 -38.79 -24.16
CA PRO A 50 -21.30 -38.48 -24.31
C PRO A 50 -21.64 -37.15 -23.62
N SER A 51 -22.34 -36.32 -24.38
CA SER A 51 -23.21 -35.24 -23.92
C SER A 51 -24.32 -35.76 -22.99
N LEU A 52 -24.78 -34.94 -22.03
CA LEU A 52 -26.20 -34.70 -21.70
C LEU A 52 -26.34 -33.66 -20.55
N THR A 53 -27.23 -32.68 -20.75
CA THR A 53 -27.80 -31.74 -19.77
C THR A 53 -29.10 -32.33 -19.13
N PRO A 54 -29.95 -31.58 -18.39
CA PRO A 54 -29.90 -31.35 -16.95
C PRO A 54 -31.20 -31.75 -16.19
N SER A 55 -31.11 -32.13 -14.92
CA SER A 55 -32.19 -32.22 -13.91
C SER A 55 -31.53 -32.74 -12.62
N GLY A 56 -31.91 -32.45 -11.39
CA GLY A 56 -32.97 -31.73 -10.70
C GLY A 56 -32.89 -32.19 -9.22
N GLN A 57 -33.46 -31.41 -8.30
CA GLN A 57 -33.71 -31.72 -6.88
C GLN A 57 -32.53 -31.64 -5.88
N ARG A 58 -32.59 -30.58 -5.05
CA ARG A 58 -32.02 -30.55 -3.70
C ARG A 58 -33.06 -31.09 -2.72
N MET A 59 -32.70 -32.14 -1.98
CA MET A 59 -33.28 -32.49 -0.68
C MET A 59 -32.25 -32.19 0.41
N ASP A 60 -32.77 -31.69 1.53
CA ASP A 60 -32.12 -31.53 2.82
C ASP A 60 -31.36 -32.77 3.28
N GLN A 61 -30.19 -32.59 3.88
CA GLN A 61 -29.77 -33.42 5.00
C GLN A 61 -28.73 -32.74 5.89
N ARG A 62 -29.07 -32.74 7.18
CA ARG A 62 -28.25 -32.37 8.34
C ARG A 62 -26.95 -33.19 8.36
N ALA A 63 -25.82 -32.55 8.69
CA ALA A 63 -24.57 -33.25 9.01
C ALA A 63 -24.17 -33.00 10.46
N HIS A 64 -24.10 -34.09 11.21
CA HIS A 64 -23.49 -34.23 12.52
C HIS A 64 -21.97 -34.03 12.44
N GLY A 65 -21.39 -33.38 13.46
CA GLY A 65 -19.95 -33.27 13.63
C GLY A 65 -19.28 -34.59 14.06
N PRO A 66 -18.00 -34.83 13.70
CA PRO A 66 -17.29 -36.01 14.16
C PRO A 66 -16.61 -35.73 15.50
N SER A 67 -16.82 -36.65 16.43
CA SER A 67 -16.12 -36.77 17.71
C SER A 67 -14.85 -37.59 17.51
N PHE A 68 -13.69 -37.03 17.87
CA PHE A 68 -12.42 -37.77 17.88
C PHE A 68 -12.21 -38.45 19.25
N ARG A 69 -12.08 -39.78 19.23
CA ARG A 69 -11.60 -40.62 20.33
C ARG A 69 -10.07 -40.59 20.34
N ILE A 70 -9.48 -40.26 21.48
CA ILE A 70 -8.04 -40.42 21.75
C ILE A 70 -7.81 -41.85 22.26
N SER A 71 -6.93 -42.58 21.57
CA SER A 71 -6.41 -43.88 22.00
C SER A 71 -5.24 -43.67 22.97
N GLN A 72 -5.36 -44.22 24.17
CA GLN A 72 -4.26 -44.36 25.11
C GLN A 72 -3.25 -45.40 24.60
N GLY A 73 -1.97 -45.03 24.59
CA GLY A 73 -0.84 -45.93 24.39
C GLY A 73 0.22 -45.62 25.45
N SER A 74 0.37 -46.55 26.38
CA SER A 74 1.29 -46.54 27.52
C SER A 74 2.72 -46.92 27.10
N ALA A 75 3.71 -46.18 27.60
CA ALA A 75 5.08 -46.66 27.68
C ALA A 75 5.72 -46.14 28.98
N GLN A 76 6.22 -47.08 29.77
CA GLN A 76 6.81 -46.95 31.10
C GLN A 76 8.13 -46.17 31.06
N THR A 77 8.29 -45.18 31.94
CA THR A 77 9.58 -44.61 32.32
C THR A 77 10.03 -45.19 33.66
N ARG A 78 11.27 -45.70 33.68
CA ARG A 78 11.99 -46.09 34.90
C ARG A 78 12.40 -44.83 35.67
N GLN A 79 12.14 -44.87 36.97
CA GLN A 79 12.76 -44.05 37.99
C GLN A 79 14.21 -44.48 38.21
N ASP A 80 15.05 -43.50 38.54
CA ASP A 80 16.16 -43.50 39.52
C ASP A 80 16.56 -42.01 39.61
N GLU A 81 15.99 -41.23 40.53
CA GLU A 81 16.50 -40.92 41.88
C GLU A 81 17.93 -40.34 41.86
N TRP A 82 18.09 -39.12 42.40
CA TRP A 82 19.14 -38.67 43.34
C TRP A 82 18.85 -37.19 43.68
N ASP A 83 18.35 -36.98 44.90
CA ASP A 83 18.31 -35.70 45.60
C ASP A 83 19.72 -35.28 46.05
N ASP A 84 20.07 -33.99 45.94
CA ASP A 84 20.62 -33.17 47.04
C ASP A 84 20.69 -31.67 46.65
N PRO A 85 20.09 -30.75 47.41
CA PRO A 85 20.16 -29.31 47.18
C PRO A 85 21.16 -28.61 48.12
N ALA A 86 22.21 -27.97 47.60
CA ALA A 86 22.93 -26.95 48.39
C ALA A 86 23.73 -25.93 47.56
N ARG A 87 23.45 -24.65 47.86
CA ARG A 87 24.36 -23.48 47.85
C ARG A 87 25.08 -23.10 46.55
N ILE A 88 24.77 -21.91 46.02
CA ILE A 88 25.77 -20.82 45.89
C ILE A 88 25.12 -19.47 46.26
N GLN A 89 25.79 -18.76 47.16
CA GLN A 89 25.50 -17.43 47.67
C GLN A 89 25.85 -16.33 46.67
N GLY A 90 25.27 -15.15 46.90
CA GLY A 90 25.36 -13.96 46.06
C GLY A 90 26.76 -13.48 45.69
N MET A 91 26.84 -12.90 44.49
CA MET A 91 27.83 -11.88 44.18
C MET A 91 27.09 -10.55 44.04
N THR A 92 27.37 -9.67 45.00
CA THR A 92 27.01 -8.26 45.01
C THR A 92 27.78 -7.52 43.91
N SER A 93 27.06 -6.86 43.01
CA SER A 93 27.66 -5.90 42.08
C SER A 93 28.06 -4.63 42.82
N ALA A 94 29.36 -4.33 42.76
CA ALA A 94 29.99 -3.15 43.33
C ALA A 94 29.54 -1.88 42.60
N THR A 95 29.12 -0.90 43.40
CA THR A 95 28.85 0.48 43.04
C THR A 95 30.14 1.20 42.61
N LEU A 96 30.16 1.76 41.40
CA LEU A 96 31.17 2.72 40.97
C LEU A 96 30.65 4.14 41.21
N ASN A 97 31.27 4.80 42.19
CA ASN A 97 31.11 6.22 42.49
C ASN A 97 31.58 7.08 41.31
N ALA A 98 30.75 8.00 40.83
CA ALA A 98 31.17 9.17 40.08
C ALA A 98 30.74 10.44 40.82
N ARG A 99 31.73 11.30 41.06
CA ARG A 99 31.69 12.55 41.82
C ARG A 99 30.77 13.59 41.20
N ALA A 100 30.09 14.33 42.08
CA ALA A 100 29.52 15.65 41.81
C ALA A 100 30.58 16.68 41.38
N PRO A 101 30.15 17.76 40.72
CA PRO A 101 30.51 19.07 41.25
C PRO A 101 29.28 19.98 41.44
N THR A 102 29.38 20.77 42.49
CA THR A 102 28.49 21.83 42.95
C THR A 102 28.57 23.09 42.10
N ASP A 103 27.43 23.79 42.10
CA ASP A 103 27.25 25.25 42.20
C ASP A 103 27.06 26.16 40.97
N GLN A 104 25.87 26.78 40.99
CA GLN A 104 25.52 28.20 40.79
C GLN A 104 24.82 28.69 39.49
N PRO A 105 23.98 29.76 39.62
CA PRO A 105 22.77 29.96 38.81
C PRO A 105 22.80 31.18 37.86
N GLY A 106 21.92 31.14 36.84
CA GLY A 106 21.50 32.29 36.01
C GLY A 106 22.49 32.68 34.90
N PRO A 107 22.00 33.22 33.76
CA PRO A 107 21.30 34.50 33.78
C PRO A 107 20.07 34.64 32.85
N LYS A 108 19.31 35.70 33.11
CA LYS A 108 18.34 36.34 32.20
C LYS A 108 19.07 37.24 31.21
N SER A 109 18.68 37.23 29.93
CA SER A 109 18.65 38.37 28.98
C SER A 109 18.06 37.87 27.66
N SER A 110 16.92 38.34 27.10
CA SER A 110 16.59 39.66 26.54
C SER A 110 17.54 40.16 25.44
N PHE A 111 17.16 40.00 24.17
CA PHE A 111 17.43 40.84 22.96
C PHE A 111 16.63 40.18 21.80
N ALA A 112 15.52 40.71 21.28
CA ALA A 112 15.32 41.90 20.43
C ALA A 112 15.97 41.81 19.03
N SER A 113 15.15 41.53 18.00
CA SER A 113 15.27 41.96 16.59
C SER A 113 13.90 41.69 15.91
N THR A 114 13.01 42.65 15.58
CA THR A 114 13.09 43.77 14.60
C THR A 114 12.79 43.32 13.16
N TYR A 115 11.55 43.61 12.71
CA TYR A 115 10.99 43.81 11.34
C TYR A 115 11.03 42.63 10.33
N SER A 116 9.92 42.22 9.73
CA SER A 116 9.22 43.01 8.68
C SER A 116 7.70 42.80 8.67
N ARG A 117 6.96 43.92 8.66
CA ARG A 117 5.55 43.99 8.25
C ARG A 117 5.50 44.04 6.73
N LEU A 118 4.82 43.10 6.09
CA LEU A 118 4.28 43.27 4.74
C LEU A 118 2.80 43.61 4.86
N SER A 119 2.47 44.85 4.49
CA SER A 119 1.13 45.38 4.36
C SER A 119 0.41 44.72 3.19
N LEU A 120 -0.66 43.97 3.46
CA LEU A 120 -1.64 43.60 2.46
C LEU A 120 -2.64 44.76 2.31
N SER A 121 -2.55 45.42 1.17
CA SER A 121 -3.49 46.43 0.69
C SER A 121 -4.85 45.79 0.42
N ALA A 122 -5.87 46.22 1.17
CA ALA A 122 -7.27 45.95 0.87
C ALA A 122 -7.69 46.78 -0.36
N ALA A 123 -8.05 46.09 -1.45
CA ALA A 123 -8.71 46.71 -2.59
C ALA A 123 -10.23 46.61 -2.38
N THR A 124 -10.81 47.73 -1.95
CA THR A 124 -12.25 47.97 -1.89
C THR A 124 -12.73 48.30 -3.31
N THR A 125 -13.47 47.41 -3.97
CA THR A 125 -14.09 47.72 -5.26
C THR A 125 -15.46 48.36 -5.04
N GLN A 126 -15.50 49.67 -5.19
CA GLN A 126 -16.71 50.49 -5.27
C GLN A 126 -17.55 50.11 -6.49
N ARG A 127 -18.86 49.92 -6.27
CA ARG A 127 -19.90 50.06 -7.30
C ARG A 127 -20.00 51.51 -7.76
N PRO A 128 -20.26 51.76 -9.05
CA PRO A 128 -21.02 52.92 -9.48
C PRO A 128 -22.36 52.49 -10.06
N GLY A 129 -23.45 52.96 -9.46
CA GLY A 129 -24.69 53.18 -10.18
C GLY A 129 -24.65 54.58 -10.81
N ILE A 130 -25.33 54.76 -11.94
CA ILE A 130 -25.93 56.01 -12.42
C ILE A 130 -27.06 55.64 -13.39
N ASP A 131 -28.23 56.22 -13.14
CA ASP A 131 -29.39 56.31 -14.01
C ASP A 131 -29.12 57.07 -15.31
N ALA A 132 -29.80 56.71 -16.40
CA ALA A 132 -30.37 57.70 -17.32
C ALA A 132 -31.43 57.08 -18.26
N THR A 133 -32.51 57.83 -18.37
CA THR A 133 -33.77 57.64 -19.09
C THR A 133 -33.70 57.91 -20.59
N ALA A 134 -34.61 57.26 -21.33
CA ALA A 134 -35.32 57.70 -22.54
C ALA A 134 -34.52 58.12 -23.80
N ASP A 135 -34.79 57.48 -24.95
CA ASP A 135 -35.58 58.19 -25.97
C ASP A 135 -36.20 57.27 -27.04
N THR A 136 -37.28 57.78 -27.60
CA THR A 136 -38.20 57.15 -28.55
C THR A 136 -37.91 57.71 -29.95
N ALA A 137 -37.83 56.89 -31.00
CA ALA A 137 -37.97 57.39 -32.37
C ALA A 137 -38.53 56.32 -33.32
N THR A 138 -39.74 56.60 -33.77
CA THR A 138 -40.50 56.02 -34.88
C THR A 138 -39.92 56.34 -36.26
N GLY A 139 -40.10 55.46 -37.25
CA GLY A 139 -39.84 55.78 -38.66
C GLY A 139 -40.15 54.65 -39.65
N HIS A 140 -41.27 54.81 -40.37
CA HIS A 140 -41.85 53.99 -41.45
C HIS A 140 -40.92 53.64 -42.65
N MET A 141 -41.15 52.51 -43.34
CA MET A 141 -41.92 52.45 -44.60
C MET A 141 -41.97 51.05 -45.26
N VAL A 142 -43.03 50.89 -46.03
CA VAL A 142 -43.58 49.74 -46.75
C VAL A 142 -42.80 49.44 -48.05
N ALA A 143 -42.64 48.16 -48.39
CA ALA A 143 -42.66 47.72 -49.80
C ALA A 143 -43.01 46.22 -49.91
N SER A 144 -44.19 45.98 -50.47
CA SER A 144 -44.75 44.72 -50.91
C SER A 144 -44.04 44.14 -52.13
N GLY A 145 -43.85 42.82 -52.18
CA GLY A 145 -43.44 42.10 -53.38
C GLY A 145 -43.51 40.59 -53.23
N THR A 146 -44.65 40.00 -53.55
CA THR A 146 -44.77 38.56 -53.88
C THR A 146 -44.14 38.34 -55.26
N PRO A 147 -43.41 37.24 -55.50
CA PRO A 147 -44.01 36.22 -56.36
C PRO A 147 -43.58 34.76 -56.10
N ALA A 148 -44.39 33.89 -56.70
CA ALA A 148 -44.11 32.55 -57.22
C ALA A 148 -44.03 31.38 -56.23
N THR A 149 -45.17 30.69 -56.18
CA THR A 149 -45.37 29.31 -55.74
C THR A 149 -44.48 28.33 -56.52
N GLY A 150 -43.34 27.97 -55.91
CA GLY A 150 -42.55 26.79 -56.28
C GLY A 150 -43.12 25.55 -55.59
N ARG A 151 -43.45 24.52 -56.38
CA ARG A 151 -43.81 23.18 -55.90
C ARG A 151 -42.61 22.59 -55.16
N ASP A 152 -42.68 22.52 -53.83
CA ASP A 152 -41.75 21.72 -53.04
C ASP A 152 -41.93 20.24 -53.40
N LYS A 153 -40.89 19.66 -54.00
CA LYS A 153 -40.71 18.21 -53.99
C LYS A 153 -40.65 17.80 -52.52
N ARG A 154 -41.49 16.85 -52.10
CA ARG A 154 -41.34 16.15 -50.82
C ARG A 154 -39.88 15.71 -50.68
N GLN A 155 -39.09 16.46 -49.93
CA GLN A 155 -37.86 15.97 -49.36
C GLN A 155 -38.29 14.86 -48.42
N THR A 156 -37.85 13.63 -48.70
CA THR A 156 -37.76 12.60 -47.69
C THR A 156 -37.05 13.24 -46.49
N PRO A 157 -37.60 13.15 -45.26
CA PRO A 157 -36.91 13.69 -44.09
C PRO A 157 -35.47 13.17 -44.10
N PRO A 158 -34.45 14.03 -43.93
CA PRO A 158 -33.10 13.53 -43.77
C PRO A 158 -33.15 12.47 -42.65
N THR A 159 -32.66 11.28 -42.95
CA THR A 159 -32.46 10.25 -41.92
C THR A 159 -31.59 10.89 -40.87
N SER A 160 -32.17 11.16 -39.70
CA SER A 160 -31.49 11.75 -38.57
C SER A 160 -30.21 10.96 -38.31
N GLY A 161 -29.08 11.65 -38.28
CA GLY A 161 -27.81 11.00 -38.02
C GLY A 161 -27.87 10.27 -36.68
N PRO A 162 -27.14 9.16 -36.48
CA PRO A 162 -27.22 8.40 -35.24
C PRO A 162 -26.88 9.23 -33.97
N TYR A 163 -26.03 10.26 -34.11
CA TYR A 163 -25.73 11.24 -33.05
C TYR A 163 -26.93 12.10 -32.64
N GLU A 164 -27.91 12.27 -33.53
CA GLU A 164 -29.10 13.07 -33.27
C GLU A 164 -29.99 12.41 -32.19
N GLN A 165 -29.97 11.07 -32.09
CA GLN A 165 -30.77 10.35 -31.10
C GLN A 165 -30.25 10.58 -29.67
N THR A 166 -28.93 10.56 -29.46
CA THR A 166 -28.34 10.87 -28.14
C THR A 166 -28.59 12.32 -27.76
N TYR A 167 -28.43 13.25 -28.71
CA TYR A 167 -28.74 14.66 -28.48
C TYR A 167 -30.21 14.86 -28.06
N HIS A 168 -31.17 14.27 -28.80
CA HIS A 168 -32.60 14.35 -28.45
C HIS A 168 -32.90 13.69 -27.11
N ALA A 169 -32.21 12.59 -26.77
CA ALA A 169 -32.36 11.95 -25.46
C ALA A 169 -32.03 12.90 -24.30
N TYR A 170 -31.03 13.77 -24.46
CA TYR A 170 -30.74 14.83 -23.49
C TYR A 170 -31.74 15.99 -23.57
N MET A 171 -31.99 16.49 -24.78
CA MET A 171 -32.73 17.73 -25.02
C MET A 171 -34.23 17.63 -24.71
N ASP A 172 -34.85 16.46 -24.89
CA ASP A 172 -36.31 16.27 -24.75
C ASP A 172 -36.89 16.70 -23.40
N SER A 173 -36.10 16.61 -22.32
CA SER A 173 -36.48 17.07 -20.98
C SER A 173 -35.64 18.24 -20.46
N ALA A 174 -34.66 18.71 -21.23
CA ALA A 174 -33.82 19.84 -20.85
C ALA A 174 -34.58 21.16 -21.01
N ALA A 175 -34.31 22.11 -20.12
CA ALA A 175 -34.77 23.49 -20.21
C ALA A 175 -33.89 24.35 -21.14
N GLY A 176 -32.67 23.89 -21.46
CA GLY A 176 -31.76 24.55 -22.39
C GLY A 176 -30.41 23.86 -22.46
N GLU A 177 -29.55 24.34 -23.36
CA GLU A 177 -28.19 23.88 -23.56
C GLU A 177 -27.24 25.04 -23.94
N ASN A 178 -25.92 24.78 -23.97
CA ASN A 178 -24.93 25.71 -24.53
C ASN A 178 -24.32 25.27 -25.87
N GLY A 179 -24.51 24.01 -26.28
CA GLY A 179 -24.02 23.47 -27.55
C GLY A 179 -22.49 23.36 -27.68
N VAL A 180 -21.71 23.61 -26.62
CA VAL A 180 -20.23 23.57 -26.64
C VAL A 180 -19.76 22.10 -26.62
N SER A 181 -19.86 21.45 -27.78
CA SER A 181 -19.42 20.07 -28.00
C SER A 181 -17.91 19.95 -28.22
N GLU A 182 -17.39 18.73 -28.09
CA GLU A 182 -16.00 18.34 -28.40
C GLU A 182 -15.61 18.83 -29.80
N ARG A 183 -16.47 18.66 -30.81
CA ARG A 183 -16.21 19.16 -32.16
C ARG A 183 -16.02 20.68 -32.19
N MET A 184 -16.80 21.43 -31.42
CA MET A 184 -16.62 22.88 -31.30
C MET A 184 -15.34 23.24 -30.56
N LEU A 185 -14.99 22.50 -29.50
CA LEU A 185 -13.73 22.66 -28.76
C LEU A 185 -12.51 22.35 -29.66
N SER A 186 -12.55 21.27 -30.43
CA SER A 186 -11.54 20.89 -31.42
C SER A 186 -11.38 21.98 -32.50
N SER A 187 -12.50 22.49 -33.02
CA SER A 187 -12.50 23.64 -33.94
C SER A 187 -11.85 24.89 -33.31
N ALA A 188 -12.16 25.20 -32.05
CA ALA A 188 -11.54 26.30 -31.31
C ALA A 188 -10.03 26.12 -31.10
N ALA A 189 -9.60 24.87 -30.90
CA ALA A 189 -8.18 24.49 -30.87
C ALA A 189 -7.49 24.62 -32.25
N GLY A 190 -8.23 24.89 -33.32
CA GLY A 190 -7.72 25.05 -34.68
C GLY A 190 -7.31 23.74 -35.33
N GLN A 191 -7.74 22.59 -34.78
CA GLN A 191 -7.46 21.26 -35.30
C GLN A 191 -8.74 20.41 -35.22
N PRO A 192 -9.31 19.96 -36.35
CA PRO A 192 -10.42 19.02 -36.31
C PRO A 192 -10.07 17.78 -35.49
N ASP A 193 -11.01 17.33 -34.66
CA ASP A 193 -10.98 16.04 -33.95
C ASP A 193 -9.80 15.84 -32.96
N VAL A 194 -9.08 16.92 -32.58
CA VAL A 194 -7.94 16.82 -31.64
C VAL A 194 -8.37 16.39 -30.23
N LEU A 195 -9.65 16.53 -29.88
CA LEU A 195 -10.22 16.18 -28.58
C LEU A 195 -11.14 14.96 -28.60
N THR A 196 -11.25 14.24 -29.72
CA THR A 196 -12.21 13.13 -29.88
C THR A 196 -12.00 12.01 -28.84
N ASP A 197 -10.76 11.73 -28.45
CA ASP A 197 -10.42 10.71 -27.45
C ASP A 197 -10.11 11.30 -26.06
N HIS A 198 -10.60 12.51 -25.76
CA HIS A 198 -10.30 13.24 -24.52
C HIS A 198 -11.53 13.46 -23.62
N CYS A 199 -12.50 12.54 -23.64
CA CYS A 199 -13.77 12.69 -22.91
C CYS A 199 -13.57 12.87 -21.40
N ALA A 200 -12.77 12.02 -20.76
CA ALA A 200 -12.47 12.12 -19.33
C ALA A 200 -11.68 13.41 -19.03
N GLY A 201 -10.65 13.71 -19.82
CA GLY A 201 -9.85 14.93 -19.66
C GLY A 201 -10.70 16.21 -19.69
N LEU A 202 -11.69 16.27 -20.58
CA LEU A 202 -12.64 17.38 -20.69
C LEU A 202 -13.61 17.46 -19.51
N VAL A 203 -14.16 16.32 -19.07
CA VAL A 203 -15.03 16.23 -17.88
C VAL A 203 -14.30 16.76 -16.65
N TRP A 204 -13.07 16.29 -16.41
CA TRP A 204 -12.31 16.63 -15.22
C TRP A 204 -11.83 18.07 -15.22
N LEU A 205 -11.38 18.58 -16.36
CA LEU A 205 -11.04 20.00 -16.49
C LEU A 205 -12.24 20.89 -16.16
N THR A 206 -13.42 20.56 -16.69
CA THR A 206 -14.65 21.31 -16.45
C THR A 206 -15.05 21.28 -14.97
N MET A 207 -14.95 20.10 -14.34
CA MET A 207 -15.19 19.96 -12.90
C MET A 207 -14.23 20.81 -12.07
N HIS A 208 -12.93 20.80 -12.40
CA HIS A 208 -11.91 21.60 -11.72
C HIS A 208 -12.17 23.11 -11.86
N GLU A 209 -12.66 23.60 -13.00
CA GLU A 209 -13.04 25.00 -13.16
C GLU A 209 -14.14 25.42 -12.18
N VAL A 210 -15.15 24.57 -11.96
CA VAL A 210 -16.23 24.89 -11.03
C VAL A 210 -15.76 24.80 -9.58
N MET A 211 -15.04 23.72 -9.23
CA MET A 211 -14.62 23.45 -7.86
C MET A 211 -13.54 24.41 -7.36
N ALA A 212 -12.67 24.89 -8.25
CA ALA A 212 -11.74 25.96 -7.95
C ALA A 212 -12.38 27.37 -7.94
N ALA A 213 -13.71 27.45 -8.02
CA ALA A 213 -14.50 28.68 -8.10
C ALA A 213 -14.08 29.62 -9.24
N ARG A 214 -13.50 29.07 -10.32
CA ARG A 214 -13.20 29.81 -11.56
C ARG A 214 -14.43 29.95 -12.45
N SER A 215 -15.40 29.07 -12.27
CA SER A 215 -16.74 29.12 -12.88
C SER A 215 -17.81 28.81 -11.83
N HIS A 216 -19.01 29.36 -12.02
CA HIS A 216 -20.13 29.12 -11.09
C HIS A 216 -20.82 27.76 -11.33
N ASP A 217 -20.78 27.27 -12.57
CA ASP A 217 -21.48 26.07 -13.01
C ASP A 217 -20.79 25.41 -14.24
N LEU A 218 -21.27 24.24 -14.65
CA LEU A 218 -20.72 23.49 -15.78
C LEU A 218 -20.80 24.26 -17.10
N ARG A 219 -21.88 25.02 -17.29
CA ARG A 219 -22.04 25.87 -18.48
C ARG A 219 -20.95 26.94 -18.57
N GLY A 220 -20.73 27.70 -17.50
CA GLY A 220 -19.67 28.70 -17.44
C GLY A 220 -18.28 28.08 -17.59
N ALA A 221 -18.06 26.90 -17.00
CA ALA A 221 -16.80 26.17 -17.11
C ALA A 221 -16.49 25.75 -18.55
N THR A 222 -17.44 25.13 -19.25
CA THR A 222 -17.25 24.74 -20.66
C THR A 222 -17.10 25.93 -21.59
N ASP A 223 -17.84 27.02 -21.37
CA ASP A 223 -17.67 28.28 -22.10
C ASP A 223 -16.26 28.87 -21.87
N SER A 224 -15.74 28.81 -20.64
CA SER A 224 -14.37 29.22 -20.29
C SER A 224 -13.31 28.40 -21.04
N VAL A 225 -13.43 27.07 -21.05
CA VAL A 225 -12.54 26.16 -21.80
C VAL A 225 -12.55 26.51 -23.29
N TYR A 226 -13.74 26.73 -23.88
CA TYR A 226 -13.87 27.14 -25.28
C TYR A 226 -13.14 28.47 -25.57
N GLN A 227 -13.32 29.50 -24.73
CA GLN A 227 -12.61 30.77 -24.91
C GLN A 227 -11.10 30.60 -24.80
N GLN A 228 -10.62 29.82 -23.83
CA GLN A 228 -9.19 29.56 -23.67
C GLN A 228 -8.57 28.80 -24.85
N LEU A 229 -9.32 27.90 -25.50
CA LEU A 229 -8.87 27.23 -26.73
C LEU A 229 -8.82 28.19 -27.92
N LEU A 230 -9.75 29.14 -28.03
CA LEU A 230 -9.70 30.18 -29.08
C LEU A 230 -8.44 31.05 -28.97
N HIS A 231 -7.98 31.33 -27.75
CA HIS A 231 -6.81 32.18 -27.52
C HIS A 231 -5.47 31.44 -27.73
N PRO A 232 -4.62 31.88 -28.71
CA PRO A 232 -3.36 31.19 -29.01
C PRO A 232 -2.39 31.08 -27.83
N SER A 233 -2.43 32.02 -26.88
CA SER A 233 -1.53 32.06 -25.71
C SER A 233 -1.82 30.98 -24.67
N THR A 234 -3.06 30.49 -24.58
CA THR A 234 -3.51 29.50 -23.59
C THR A 234 -3.81 28.14 -24.20
N ARG A 235 -4.09 28.10 -25.51
CA ARG A 235 -4.49 26.89 -26.22
C ARG A 235 -3.57 25.69 -25.98
N ARG A 236 -2.26 25.86 -26.15
CA ARG A 236 -1.31 24.74 -26.04
C ARG A 236 -1.27 24.17 -24.63
N SER A 237 -1.11 25.02 -23.61
CA SER A 237 -1.11 24.57 -22.22
C SER A 237 -2.42 23.90 -21.83
N LEU A 238 -3.54 24.34 -22.39
CA LEU A 238 -4.84 23.73 -22.12
C LEU A 238 -5.01 22.36 -22.79
N LEU A 239 -4.54 22.20 -24.04
CA LEU A 239 -4.50 20.88 -24.70
C LEU A 239 -3.58 19.92 -23.95
N ASP A 240 -2.41 20.39 -23.50
CA ASP A 240 -1.47 19.61 -22.70
C ASP A 240 -2.12 19.18 -21.37
N GLU A 241 -2.89 20.06 -20.73
CA GLU A 241 -3.62 19.77 -19.49
C GLU A 241 -4.79 18.79 -19.70
N ILE A 242 -5.58 18.95 -20.78
CA ILE A 242 -6.65 18.01 -21.13
C ILE A 242 -6.06 16.62 -21.40
N GLY A 243 -4.98 16.54 -22.18
CA GLY A 243 -4.26 15.29 -22.43
C GLY A 243 -3.71 14.66 -21.15
N ARG A 244 -3.13 15.47 -20.25
CA ARG A 244 -2.65 15.01 -18.94
C ARG A 244 -3.78 14.44 -18.09
N LEU A 245 -4.91 15.14 -18.01
CA LEU A 245 -6.08 14.69 -17.25
C LEU A 245 -6.75 13.46 -17.86
N GLN A 246 -6.79 13.36 -19.20
CA GLN A 246 -7.24 12.16 -19.91
C GLN A 246 -6.37 10.97 -19.52
N MET A 247 -5.06 11.03 -19.73
CA MET A 247 -4.16 9.92 -19.41
C MET A 247 -4.18 9.51 -17.92
N ALA A 248 -4.40 10.47 -17.02
CA ALA A 248 -4.45 10.22 -15.59
C ALA A 248 -5.78 9.61 -15.10
N ASN A 249 -6.89 9.88 -15.81
CA ASN A 249 -8.24 9.58 -15.31
C ASN A 249 -9.15 8.92 -16.36
N GLU A 250 -8.57 8.38 -17.43
CA GLU A 250 -9.30 7.60 -18.45
C GLU A 250 -9.99 6.41 -17.80
N GLU A 251 -9.29 5.72 -16.90
CA GLU A 251 -9.78 4.50 -16.29
C GLU A 251 -10.41 4.71 -14.91
N ALA A 252 -10.08 5.80 -14.22
CA ALA A 252 -10.55 6.04 -12.86
C ALA A 252 -10.81 7.53 -12.62
N PRO A 253 -11.81 7.89 -11.81
CA PRO A 253 -12.02 9.27 -11.42
C PRO A 253 -10.85 9.82 -10.57
N PRO A 254 -10.53 11.12 -10.67
CA PRO A 254 -9.51 11.77 -9.88
C PRO A 254 -9.89 11.73 -8.40
N SER A 255 -8.92 11.29 -7.60
CA SER A 255 -9.04 11.27 -6.14
C SER A 255 -8.64 12.59 -5.47
N ASP A 256 -7.92 13.45 -6.19
CA ASP A 256 -7.47 14.76 -5.73
C ASP A 256 -8.37 15.88 -6.27
N VAL A 257 -9.51 16.04 -5.61
CA VAL A 257 -10.43 17.15 -5.85
C VAL A 257 -10.40 18.05 -4.62
N PRO A 258 -9.68 19.20 -4.67
CA PRO A 258 -9.48 20.04 -3.51
C PRO A 258 -10.80 20.50 -2.89
N GLY A 259 -10.95 20.27 -1.60
CA GLY A 259 -12.12 20.71 -0.85
C GLY A 259 -13.39 19.92 -1.13
N TYR A 260 -13.32 18.71 -1.70
CA TYR A 260 -14.47 17.81 -1.82
C TYR A 260 -14.18 16.44 -1.22
N GLU A 261 -15.19 15.85 -0.60
CA GLU A 261 -15.17 14.46 -0.11
C GLU A 261 -15.71 13.56 -1.22
N MET A 262 -14.84 12.76 -1.82
CA MET A 262 -15.21 11.78 -2.85
C MET A 262 -15.90 10.58 -2.22
N ARG A 263 -17.00 10.07 -2.77
CA ARG A 263 -17.82 8.99 -2.20
C ARG A 263 -18.14 7.92 -3.24
N PRO A 264 -18.18 6.63 -2.83
CA PRO A 264 -18.58 5.56 -3.73
C PRO A 264 -20.06 5.71 -4.10
N GLY A 265 -20.38 5.45 -5.38
CA GLY A 265 -21.75 5.36 -5.88
C GLY A 265 -22.13 3.94 -6.29
N GLY A 266 -23.15 3.83 -7.14
CA GLY A 266 -23.56 2.57 -7.74
C GLY A 266 -22.51 2.05 -8.74
N VAL A 267 -22.27 0.74 -8.72
CA VAL A 267 -21.40 0.05 -9.71
C VAL A 267 -22.23 -0.92 -10.55
N ARG A 268 -21.85 -1.08 -11.83
CA ARG A 268 -22.45 -2.07 -12.76
C ARG A 268 -23.98 -1.94 -12.87
N MET A 269 -24.50 -0.72 -12.88
CA MET A 269 -25.94 -0.47 -13.02
C MET A 269 -26.39 -0.76 -14.45
N THR A 270 -27.16 -1.83 -14.63
CA THR A 270 -27.62 -2.33 -15.95
C THR A 270 -29.00 -1.82 -16.38
N SER A 271 -29.56 -0.83 -15.67
CA SER A 271 -30.83 -0.22 -16.03
C SER A 271 -30.90 1.26 -15.68
N ALA A 272 -31.66 2.00 -16.48
CA ALA A 272 -31.99 3.40 -16.23
C ALA A 272 -32.60 3.65 -14.85
N GLY A 273 -33.46 2.74 -14.39
CA GLY A 273 -34.10 2.81 -13.08
C GLY A 273 -33.08 2.77 -11.95
N ALA A 274 -32.09 1.88 -12.03
CA ALA A 274 -31.02 1.79 -11.04
C ALA A 274 -30.20 3.09 -10.98
N VAL A 275 -29.82 3.65 -12.14
CA VAL A 275 -29.07 4.93 -12.21
C VAL A 275 -29.87 6.07 -11.59
N VAL A 276 -31.16 6.20 -11.94
CA VAL A 276 -32.02 7.25 -11.37
C VAL A 276 -32.22 7.07 -9.87
N SER A 277 -32.40 5.84 -9.39
CA SER A 277 -32.53 5.57 -7.95
C SER A 277 -31.24 5.89 -7.19
N ASP A 278 -30.08 5.63 -7.77
CA ASP A 278 -28.79 5.99 -7.20
C ASP A 278 -28.62 7.51 -7.09
N LEU A 279 -28.84 8.24 -8.18
CA LEU A 279 -28.84 9.71 -8.20
C LEU A 279 -29.82 10.29 -7.18
N GLN A 280 -31.03 9.71 -7.10
CA GLN A 280 -32.06 10.14 -6.17
C GLN A 280 -31.60 9.94 -4.72
N ARG A 281 -31.00 8.79 -4.39
CA ARG A 281 -30.49 8.50 -3.04
C ARG A 281 -29.48 9.57 -2.62
N HIS A 282 -28.51 9.87 -3.48
CA HIS A 282 -27.41 10.78 -3.17
C HIS A 282 -27.83 12.26 -3.15
N PHE A 283 -28.72 12.70 -4.06
CA PHE A 283 -29.18 14.09 -4.06
C PHE A 283 -30.33 14.37 -3.08
N SER A 284 -31.12 13.37 -2.68
CA SER A 284 -32.33 13.62 -1.88
C SER A 284 -32.07 14.05 -0.44
N THR A 285 -30.96 13.61 0.16
CA THR A 285 -30.64 13.93 1.56
C THR A 285 -29.14 14.11 1.76
N PRO A 286 -28.71 15.02 2.66
CA PRO A 286 -27.34 15.01 3.14
C PRO A 286 -26.96 13.62 3.66
N LEU A 287 -25.82 13.10 3.24
CA LEU A 287 -25.31 11.80 3.68
C LEU A 287 -24.27 11.99 4.79
N PRO A 288 -24.11 11.02 5.69
CA PRO A 288 -23.09 11.05 6.73
C PRO A 288 -21.71 11.40 6.17
N SER A 289 -20.98 12.30 6.83
CA SER A 289 -19.55 12.49 6.57
C SER A 289 -18.79 11.26 7.08
N ARG A 290 -17.73 10.89 6.39
CA ARG A 290 -16.94 9.68 6.71
C ARG A 290 -16.40 9.59 8.14
N ASP A 291 -16.11 10.73 8.76
CA ASP A 291 -15.68 10.85 10.15
C ASP A 291 -16.82 10.60 11.18
N GLY A 292 -18.07 10.45 10.73
CA GLY A 292 -19.23 10.28 11.60
C GLY A 292 -19.53 11.50 12.49
N LEU A 293 -19.05 12.69 12.11
CA LEU A 293 -19.23 13.94 12.86
C LEU A 293 -20.39 14.79 12.34
N GLY A 294 -20.82 14.58 11.09
CA GLY A 294 -21.92 15.33 10.51
C GLY A 294 -22.47 14.71 9.23
N THR A 295 -23.07 15.56 8.40
CA THR A 295 -23.57 15.19 7.07
C THR A 295 -23.14 16.23 6.05
N ALA A 296 -22.90 15.82 4.81
CA ALA A 296 -22.64 16.71 3.68
C ALA A 296 -23.47 16.28 2.46
N GLN A 297 -23.85 17.24 1.63
CA GLN A 297 -24.62 17.02 0.42
C GLN A 297 -23.70 16.75 -0.77
N ASP A 298 -24.06 15.74 -1.56
CA ASP A 298 -23.43 15.48 -2.84
C ASP A 298 -23.89 16.54 -3.85
N THR A 299 -22.91 17.15 -4.52
CA THR A 299 -23.16 18.27 -5.45
C THR A 299 -22.68 18.00 -6.86
N PHE A 300 -21.74 17.07 -7.01
CA PHE A 300 -21.31 16.54 -8.29
C PHE A 300 -21.41 15.03 -8.28
N VAL A 301 -21.65 14.47 -9.46
CA VAL A 301 -21.46 13.06 -9.75
C VAL A 301 -20.75 12.93 -11.08
N ASP A 302 -19.67 12.17 -11.07
CA ASP A 302 -19.09 11.61 -12.29
C ASP A 302 -19.82 10.30 -12.58
N MET A 303 -20.27 10.14 -13.82
CA MET A 303 -20.96 8.95 -14.29
C MET A 303 -20.25 8.40 -15.52
N THR A 304 -19.73 7.18 -15.38
CA THR A 304 -19.15 6.43 -16.50
C THR A 304 -20.23 5.57 -17.13
N LEU A 305 -20.50 5.77 -18.42
CA LEU A 305 -21.36 4.94 -19.24
C LEU A 305 -20.53 3.86 -19.92
N ARG A 306 -21.07 2.64 -20.01
CA ARG A 306 -20.38 1.50 -20.65
C ARG A 306 -21.09 1.02 -21.89
N PHE A 307 -20.31 0.69 -22.92
CA PHE A 307 -20.82 0.17 -24.18
C PHE A 307 -20.44 -1.32 -24.40
N PRO A 308 -21.17 -2.06 -25.26
CA PRO A 308 -20.90 -3.48 -25.53
C PRO A 308 -19.48 -3.82 -26.00
N HIS A 309 -18.76 -2.84 -26.57
CA HIS A 309 -17.44 -3.03 -27.14
C HIS A 309 -16.28 -2.72 -26.19
N GLY A 310 -16.60 -2.35 -24.94
CA GLY A 310 -15.60 -2.04 -23.90
C GLY A 310 -15.15 -0.58 -23.88
N ASP A 311 -15.70 0.26 -24.75
CA ASP A 311 -15.51 1.70 -24.69
C ASP A 311 -16.37 2.26 -23.53
N ASP A 312 -15.76 3.11 -22.71
CA ASP A 312 -16.40 3.82 -21.61
C ASP A 312 -16.49 5.32 -21.96
N HIS A 313 -17.55 6.00 -21.47
CA HIS A 313 -17.77 7.42 -21.71
C HIS A 313 -18.13 8.14 -20.41
N ALA A 314 -17.35 9.16 -20.05
CA ALA A 314 -17.59 9.95 -18.85
C ALA A 314 -18.56 11.10 -19.12
N ILE A 315 -19.54 11.28 -18.23
CA ILE A 315 -20.40 12.47 -18.16
C ILE A 315 -20.40 13.02 -16.73
N LEU A 316 -20.63 14.32 -16.60
CA LEU A 316 -20.62 15.00 -15.31
C LEU A 316 -21.99 15.61 -15.03
N ILE A 317 -22.50 15.45 -13.81
CA ILE A 317 -23.74 16.08 -13.40
C ILE A 317 -23.47 16.94 -12.16
N GLN A 318 -23.88 18.21 -12.22
CA GLN A 318 -23.85 19.16 -11.11
C GLN A 318 -25.27 19.44 -10.63
N ARG A 319 -25.48 19.39 -9.32
CA ARG A 319 -26.67 19.94 -8.66
C ARG A 319 -26.47 21.43 -8.39
N ALA A 320 -27.03 22.26 -9.26
CA ALA A 320 -26.96 23.73 -9.22
C ALA A 320 -28.14 24.34 -8.42
N ASN A 321 -28.00 25.59 -7.96
CA ASN A 321 -29.06 26.36 -7.28
C ASN A 321 -29.76 25.59 -6.13
N ARG A 322 -28.95 24.98 -5.27
CA ARG A 322 -29.39 24.05 -4.22
C ARG A 322 -30.45 24.64 -3.29
N SER A 323 -31.49 23.85 -3.04
CA SER A 323 -32.52 24.13 -2.04
C SER A 323 -32.65 22.96 -1.05
N ALA A 324 -33.57 23.09 -0.09
CA ALA A 324 -33.91 22.01 0.81
C ALA A 324 -34.67 20.86 0.12
N ASP A 325 -35.30 21.12 -1.03
CA ASP A 325 -35.98 20.09 -1.84
C ASP A 325 -35.25 19.89 -3.17
N TYR A 326 -34.41 18.85 -3.21
CA TYR A 326 -33.65 18.46 -4.39
C TYR A 326 -34.50 18.33 -5.65
N ARG A 327 -35.80 18.03 -5.53
CA ARG A 327 -36.70 17.90 -6.68
C ARG A 327 -36.88 19.21 -7.44
N THR A 328 -36.68 20.35 -6.79
CA THR A 328 -36.86 21.69 -7.37
C THR A 328 -35.55 22.35 -7.80
N ASP A 329 -34.42 21.72 -7.50
CA ASP A 329 -33.10 22.27 -7.81
C ASP A 329 -32.83 22.25 -9.31
N GLU A 330 -31.90 23.08 -9.75
CA GLU A 330 -31.40 23.02 -11.12
C GLU A 330 -30.33 21.94 -11.22
N TYR A 331 -30.31 21.21 -12.33
CA TYR A 331 -29.25 20.25 -12.61
C TYR A 331 -28.59 20.61 -13.92
N GLN A 332 -27.27 20.53 -13.98
CA GLN A 332 -26.53 20.65 -15.22
C GLN A 332 -25.84 19.31 -15.51
N LEU A 333 -26.00 18.81 -16.73
CA LEU A 333 -25.32 17.61 -17.21
C LEU A 333 -24.38 18.03 -18.33
N TYR A 334 -23.10 17.73 -18.18
CA TYR A 334 -22.10 17.91 -19.20
C TYR A 334 -21.74 16.58 -19.84
N ASP A 335 -21.92 16.52 -21.15
CA ASP A 335 -21.41 15.45 -21.99
C ASP A 335 -20.45 16.06 -23.02
N PRO A 336 -19.15 15.70 -23.02
CA PRO A 336 -18.17 16.27 -23.96
C PRO A 336 -18.62 16.21 -25.42
N ASN A 337 -19.39 15.19 -25.83
CA ASN A 337 -19.81 15.05 -27.23
C ASN A 337 -20.90 16.05 -27.65
N TYR A 338 -21.67 16.60 -26.70
CA TYR A 338 -22.89 17.37 -27.00
C TYR A 338 -22.96 18.73 -26.28
N GLY A 339 -22.19 18.94 -25.21
CA GLY A 339 -22.17 20.15 -24.40
C GLY A 339 -22.92 20.01 -23.08
N VAL A 340 -23.35 21.13 -22.52
CA VAL A 340 -24.04 21.20 -21.21
C VAL A 340 -25.55 21.35 -21.42
N PHE A 341 -26.33 20.50 -20.74
CA PHE A 341 -27.79 20.55 -20.68
C PHE A 341 -28.25 20.96 -19.28
N THR A 342 -29.24 21.85 -19.21
CA THR A 342 -29.82 22.33 -17.95
C THR A 342 -31.20 21.73 -17.74
N TYR A 343 -31.47 21.17 -16.57
CA TYR A 343 -32.75 20.57 -16.18
C TYR A 343 -33.37 21.32 -15.00
N ARG A 344 -34.65 21.67 -15.12
CA ARG A 344 -35.42 22.30 -14.02
C ARG A 344 -36.07 21.21 -13.17
N GLY A 345 -35.40 20.85 -12.09
CA GLY A 345 -35.84 19.81 -11.17
C GLY A 345 -35.32 18.42 -11.49
N PHE A 346 -35.31 17.56 -10.46
CA PHE A 346 -34.75 16.21 -10.55
C PHE A 346 -35.54 15.32 -11.52
N ASP A 347 -36.86 15.47 -11.61
CA ASP A 347 -37.69 14.65 -12.51
C ASP A 347 -37.32 14.88 -13.98
N ALA A 348 -36.95 16.11 -14.36
CA ALA A 348 -36.50 16.45 -15.71
C ALA A 348 -35.13 15.83 -16.02
N LEU A 349 -34.19 15.89 -15.06
CA LEU A 349 -32.90 15.20 -15.17
C LEU A 349 -33.11 13.68 -15.29
N ALA A 350 -33.93 13.10 -14.41
CA ALA A 350 -34.21 11.66 -14.38
C ALA A 350 -34.85 11.18 -15.69
N ALA A 351 -35.74 11.97 -16.30
CA ALA A 351 -36.29 11.67 -17.62
C ALA A 351 -35.21 11.69 -18.71
N GLY A 352 -34.27 12.65 -18.66
CA GLY A 352 -33.15 12.74 -19.59
C GLY A 352 -32.21 11.54 -19.46
N ILE A 353 -31.81 11.19 -18.23
CA ILE A 353 -30.99 10.00 -17.94
C ILE A 353 -31.67 8.71 -18.41
N LYS A 354 -32.99 8.56 -18.21
CA LYS A 354 -33.71 7.38 -18.70
C LYS A 354 -33.65 7.27 -20.23
N ARG A 355 -33.94 8.35 -20.95
CA ARG A 355 -33.87 8.38 -22.41
C ARG A 355 -32.45 8.15 -22.91
N LEU A 356 -31.45 8.74 -22.26
CA LEU A 356 -30.04 8.53 -22.57
C LEU A 356 -29.69 7.04 -22.48
N TYR A 357 -30.06 6.39 -21.39
CA TYR A 357 -29.77 4.98 -21.17
C TYR A 357 -30.49 4.08 -22.18
N GLU A 358 -31.75 4.37 -22.49
CA GLU A 358 -32.58 3.53 -23.37
C GLU A 358 -32.36 3.77 -24.87
N HIS A 359 -31.96 4.98 -25.27
CA HIS A 359 -31.95 5.43 -26.66
C HIS A 359 -30.66 6.15 -27.08
N GLY A 360 -29.85 6.62 -26.13
CA GLY A 360 -28.58 7.24 -26.42
C GLY A 360 -27.52 6.25 -26.88
N TYR A 361 -26.51 6.77 -27.54
CA TYR A 361 -25.28 6.07 -27.92
C TYR A 361 -25.49 4.80 -28.75
N ARG A 362 -26.57 4.71 -29.53
CA ARG A 362 -26.84 3.55 -30.41
C ARG A 362 -25.76 3.30 -31.45
N GLN A 363 -25.02 4.33 -31.87
CA GLN A 363 -23.85 4.18 -32.74
C GLN A 363 -22.73 3.33 -32.11
N PHE A 364 -22.68 3.25 -30.77
CA PHE A 364 -21.75 2.40 -30.02
C PHE A 364 -22.43 1.13 -29.50
N GLY A 365 -23.64 0.81 -29.97
CA GLY A 365 -24.41 -0.34 -29.49
C GLY A 365 -25.33 -0.05 -28.29
N GLY A 366 -25.40 1.20 -27.83
CA GLY A 366 -26.23 1.65 -26.71
C GLY A 366 -25.57 1.46 -25.35
N VAL A 367 -26.14 2.10 -24.32
CA VAL A 367 -25.64 1.99 -22.94
C VAL A 367 -26.00 0.63 -22.37
N THR A 368 -25.00 -0.11 -21.89
CA THR A 368 -25.16 -1.45 -21.28
C THR A 368 -24.92 -1.46 -19.78
N GLY A 369 -24.28 -0.42 -19.26
CA GLY A 369 -23.94 -0.28 -17.87
C GLY A 369 -23.63 1.16 -17.51
N ALA A 370 -23.70 1.48 -16.22
CA ALA A 370 -23.19 2.72 -15.67
C ALA A 370 -22.55 2.50 -14.28
N SER A 371 -21.62 3.37 -13.94
CA SER A 371 -21.08 3.55 -12.59
C SER A 371 -21.11 5.02 -12.21
N THR A 372 -21.20 5.31 -10.91
CA THR A 372 -21.24 6.67 -10.37
C THR A 372 -20.23 6.86 -9.26
N THR A 373 -19.66 8.06 -9.20
CA THR A 373 -18.79 8.54 -8.11
C THR A 373 -19.24 9.93 -7.71
N TYR A 374 -19.49 10.14 -6.42
CA TYR A 374 -20.07 11.38 -5.91
C TYR A 374 -19.02 12.26 -5.24
N TYR A 375 -19.26 13.57 -5.25
CA TYR A 375 -18.41 14.54 -4.57
C TYR A 375 -19.27 15.43 -3.67
N ALA A 376 -19.07 15.26 -2.37
CA ALA A 376 -19.77 16.02 -1.34
C ALA A 376 -19.09 17.37 -1.12
N ASP A 377 -19.89 18.44 -1.10
CA ASP A 377 -19.42 19.79 -0.84
C ASP A 377 -19.35 20.04 0.66
N PRO A 378 -18.15 20.22 1.25
CA PRO A 378 -18.00 20.52 2.66
C PRO A 378 -18.71 21.81 3.07
N LEU A 379 -18.94 22.78 2.19
CA LEU A 379 -19.70 23.99 2.52
C LEU A 379 -21.17 23.71 2.89
N THR A 380 -21.66 22.51 2.57
CA THR A 380 -23.00 22.04 2.97
C THR A 380 -23.01 21.26 4.28
N TRP A 381 -21.85 21.09 4.91
CA TRP A 381 -21.70 20.23 6.07
C TRP A 381 -22.54 20.71 7.25
N ARG A 382 -23.13 19.77 7.97
CA ARG A 382 -23.92 20.02 9.17
C ARG A 382 -23.50 19.05 10.27
N PRO A 383 -23.17 19.53 11.49
CA PRO A 383 -22.77 18.67 12.59
C PRO A 383 -23.94 17.81 13.06
N TYR A 384 -23.64 16.61 13.57
CA TYR A 384 -24.59 15.85 14.37
C TYR A 384 -24.82 16.49 15.74
N THR A 385 -25.91 16.09 16.39
CA THR A 385 -26.24 16.58 17.73
C THR A 385 -25.12 16.24 18.72
N GLY A 386 -24.63 17.25 19.45
CA GLY A 386 -23.54 17.08 20.42
C GLY A 386 -22.13 17.13 19.84
N VAL A 387 -21.99 17.32 18.52
CA VAL A 387 -20.69 17.61 17.88
C VAL A 387 -20.51 19.13 17.80
N ALA A 388 -19.29 19.60 18.11
CA ALA A 388 -18.96 21.02 18.02
C ALA A 388 -19.03 21.50 16.55
N PRO A 389 -19.63 22.68 16.26
CA PRO A 389 -19.72 23.19 14.88
C PRO A 389 -18.36 23.38 14.18
N ASP A 390 -17.31 23.67 14.94
CA ASP A 390 -15.96 23.89 14.42
C ASP A 390 -15.23 22.61 14.01
N ALA A 391 -15.78 21.43 14.33
CA ALA A 391 -15.25 20.14 13.87
C ALA A 391 -15.17 20.06 12.33
N HIS A 392 -15.98 20.84 11.62
CA HIS A 392 -15.94 20.98 10.16
C HIS A 392 -14.63 21.55 9.62
N ARG A 393 -14.03 22.52 10.33
CA ARG A 393 -12.86 23.25 9.83
C ARG A 393 -11.62 22.34 9.77
N ALA A 394 -11.60 21.29 10.57
CA ALA A 394 -10.62 20.21 10.57
C ALA A 394 -10.67 19.35 9.29
N MET A 395 -11.86 19.10 8.72
CA MET A 395 -12.03 18.33 7.48
C MET A 395 -11.46 19.04 6.23
N MET A 396 -11.37 20.37 6.27
CA MET A 396 -10.96 21.18 5.10
C MET A 396 -9.44 21.21 4.89
N GLN A 397 -8.64 20.75 5.86
CA GLN A 397 -7.18 20.69 5.75
C GLN A 397 -6.75 19.37 5.14
N ASN A 398 -7.03 19.24 3.85
CA ASN A 398 -6.78 18.00 3.12
C ASN A 398 -5.31 17.91 2.73
N THR A 399 -4.49 17.47 3.68
CA THR A 399 -3.08 17.19 3.42
C THR A 399 -2.97 15.91 2.58
N ALA A 400 -2.17 15.95 1.52
CA ALA A 400 -1.88 14.79 0.69
C ALA A 400 -1.08 13.72 1.47
N LEU A 401 -1.29 12.44 1.16
CA LEU A 401 -0.56 11.31 1.73
C LEU A 401 0.97 11.53 1.71
N ARG A 402 1.50 12.14 0.65
CA ARG A 402 2.95 12.45 0.50
C ARG A 402 3.53 13.26 1.66
N ALA A 403 2.74 14.09 2.35
CA ALA A 403 3.23 14.90 3.46
C ALA A 403 3.61 14.07 4.70
N PHE A 404 3.10 12.85 4.77
CA PHE A 404 3.39 11.86 5.81
C PHE A 404 4.35 10.78 5.31
N GLY A 405 4.57 10.71 3.99
CA GLY A 405 5.62 9.91 3.35
C GLY A 405 7.02 10.55 3.39
N ALA A 406 7.17 11.82 3.78
CA ALA A 406 8.42 12.58 3.66
C ALA A 406 9.60 12.07 4.52
N GLU A 407 9.37 11.21 5.51
CA GLU A 407 10.45 10.50 6.23
C GLU A 407 11.07 9.37 5.39
N ARG A 408 10.39 8.96 4.32
CA ARG A 408 10.92 8.05 3.32
C ARG A 408 11.93 8.82 2.49
N THR A 409 13.21 8.54 2.70
CA THR A 409 14.16 8.72 1.60
C THR A 409 13.72 7.69 0.56
N PRO A 410 13.27 8.08 -0.65
CA PRO A 410 13.02 7.11 -1.71
C PRO A 410 14.22 6.19 -1.71
N VAL A 411 14.01 4.87 -1.76
CA VAL A 411 15.13 3.96 -1.96
C VAL A 411 15.59 4.23 -3.38
N LEU A 412 16.41 5.28 -3.53
CA LEU A 412 16.94 5.68 -4.82
C LEU A 412 17.66 4.44 -5.29
N ALA A 413 17.29 3.96 -6.49
CA ALA A 413 18.20 3.12 -7.24
C ALA A 413 19.54 3.86 -7.19
N PRO A 414 20.61 3.26 -6.63
CA PRO A 414 21.84 3.98 -6.38
C PRO A 414 22.36 4.46 -7.74
N THR A 415 22.13 5.74 -8.03
CA THR A 415 22.72 6.44 -9.16
C THR A 415 24.19 6.75 -8.88
N ASP A 416 24.59 6.63 -7.61
CA ASP A 416 25.96 6.54 -7.14
C ASP A 416 26.11 5.26 -6.28
N PRO A 417 26.84 4.22 -6.75
CA PRO A 417 27.13 2.97 -6.03
C PRO A 417 27.82 3.12 -4.66
N GLY A 418 28.16 4.34 -4.24
CA GLY A 418 28.83 4.63 -2.96
C GLY A 418 27.92 4.93 -1.76
N GLN A 419 26.61 5.14 -1.92
CA GLN A 419 25.73 5.56 -0.81
C GLN A 419 24.92 4.42 -0.16
N LEU A 420 24.80 3.30 -0.84
CA LEU A 420 24.34 2.02 -0.30
C LEU A 420 25.38 0.98 -0.73
N PRO A 421 25.68 -0.07 0.06
CA PRO A 421 26.50 -1.15 -0.45
C PRO A 421 25.86 -1.63 -1.77
N PRO A 422 26.62 -1.72 -2.89
CA PRO A 422 26.07 -2.17 -4.16
C PRO A 422 25.38 -3.52 -3.93
N PRO A 423 24.23 -3.80 -4.58
CA PRO A 423 23.64 -5.12 -4.53
C PRO A 423 24.78 -6.11 -4.85
N PRO A 424 24.99 -7.14 -4.00
CA PRO A 424 26.24 -7.88 -4.02
C PRO A 424 26.55 -8.39 -5.43
N ALA A 425 27.76 -8.15 -5.92
CA ALA A 425 28.19 -8.57 -7.24
C ALA A 425 28.17 -10.10 -7.35
N PHE A 426 27.05 -10.61 -7.86
CA PHE A 426 26.80 -11.99 -8.24
C PHE A 426 25.79 -11.91 -9.39
N ASP A 427 25.84 -12.86 -10.33
CA ASP A 427 24.68 -13.15 -11.17
C ASP A 427 23.53 -13.26 -10.19
N GLN A 428 22.54 -12.35 -10.20
CA GLN A 428 21.42 -12.46 -9.28
C GLN A 428 21.07 -13.97 -9.21
N PRO A 429 20.81 -14.58 -8.04
CA PRO A 429 19.86 -15.67 -8.04
C PRO A 429 18.55 -14.99 -8.39
N GLY A 430 18.47 -14.55 -9.65
CA GLY A 430 17.41 -13.76 -10.14
C GLY A 430 16.23 -14.71 -10.14
N PRO A 431 15.08 -14.18 -10.48
CA PRO A 431 14.07 -14.96 -11.14
C PRO A 431 14.58 -15.61 -12.46
N SER A 432 15.89 -15.65 -12.76
CA SER A 432 16.49 -16.46 -13.83
C SER A 432 16.34 -17.97 -13.61
N GLY A 433 15.88 -18.40 -12.42
CA GLY A 433 15.33 -19.74 -12.19
C GLY A 433 13.81 -19.86 -12.41
N TRP A 434 13.10 -18.77 -12.73
CA TRP A 434 11.70 -18.84 -13.15
C TRP A 434 11.64 -19.24 -14.62
N ASP A 435 11.59 -20.54 -14.87
CA ASP A 435 11.44 -21.16 -16.20
C ASP A 435 10.03 -20.97 -16.81
N GLY A 436 9.18 -20.14 -16.18
CA GLY A 436 7.78 -19.99 -16.53
C GLY A 436 6.87 -21.10 -15.97
N GLY A 437 7.40 -22.00 -15.14
CA GLY A 437 6.64 -23.02 -14.42
C GLY A 437 5.72 -22.46 -13.35
N SER A 438 4.73 -23.27 -12.95
CA SER A 438 3.84 -23.01 -11.82
C SER A 438 4.60 -23.14 -10.49
N HIS A 439 5.52 -22.23 -10.21
CA HIS A 439 6.03 -22.09 -8.86
C HIS A 439 4.91 -21.49 -7.99
N THR A 440 4.12 -22.37 -7.35
CA THR A 440 3.43 -22.08 -6.08
C THR A 440 4.43 -22.05 -4.90
N GLU A 441 5.71 -22.04 -5.21
CA GLU A 441 6.81 -22.13 -4.27
C GLU A 441 7.17 -20.72 -3.81
N PHE A 442 6.45 -20.31 -2.77
CA PHE A 442 6.95 -19.36 -1.77
C PHE A 442 8.43 -19.66 -1.52
N LYS A 443 9.33 -18.71 -1.80
CA LYS A 443 10.76 -18.90 -1.55
C LYS A 443 10.93 -19.39 -0.09
N ARG A 444 11.44 -20.62 0.04
CA ARG A 444 11.99 -21.25 1.27
C ARG A 444 10.98 -21.62 2.38
N SER A 445 10.12 -22.59 2.07
CA SER A 445 9.33 -23.47 2.98
C SER A 445 10.13 -23.89 4.25
N THR A 446 9.56 -24.08 5.46
CA THR A 446 8.43 -24.97 5.83
C THR A 446 7.70 -24.56 7.12
N ASP A 447 6.46 -24.08 7.03
CA ASP A 447 5.29 -24.52 7.82
C ASP A 447 4.04 -23.67 7.47
N ALA A 448 2.85 -24.22 7.77
CA ALA A 448 1.61 -24.07 7.00
C ALA A 448 0.95 -22.67 6.92
N HIS A 449 0.82 -22.22 5.66
CA HIS A 449 -0.30 -21.49 5.05
C HIS A 449 -0.90 -20.24 5.72
N GLY A 450 -0.45 -19.08 5.22
CA GLY A 450 -1.28 -17.87 5.08
C GLY A 450 -1.08 -17.25 3.68
N PRO A 451 -2.09 -16.59 3.09
CA PRO A 451 -1.97 -15.86 1.82
C PRO A 451 -1.06 -14.60 1.89
N ASP A 452 -0.48 -14.29 3.05
CA ASP A 452 0.17 -13.00 3.35
C ASP A 452 1.63 -12.87 2.84
N HIS A 453 2.19 -13.94 2.28
CA HIS A 453 3.56 -13.96 1.75
C HIS A 453 3.63 -14.38 0.26
N PRO A 454 2.85 -13.80 -0.67
CA PRO A 454 2.95 -14.18 -2.06
C PRO A 454 4.34 -13.85 -2.60
N PHE A 455 4.93 -14.75 -3.39
CA PHE A 455 6.25 -14.51 -4.00
C PHE A 455 6.29 -13.18 -4.77
N ALA A 456 5.22 -12.89 -5.50
CA ALA A 456 4.97 -11.63 -6.16
C ALA A 456 3.47 -11.36 -6.20
N LEU A 457 3.13 -10.08 -6.24
CA LEU A 457 1.84 -9.56 -6.66
C LEU A 457 1.96 -9.08 -8.11
N PHE A 458 0.87 -9.18 -8.87
CA PHE A 458 0.83 -8.88 -10.29
C PHE A 458 0.09 -7.57 -10.50
N ARG A 459 0.75 -6.59 -11.12
CA ARG A 459 0.15 -5.30 -11.43
C ARG A 459 0.08 -5.10 -12.95
N PRO A 460 -1.11 -4.93 -13.53
CA PRO A 460 -1.24 -4.52 -14.92
C PRO A 460 -1.00 -3.01 -15.05
N SER A 461 -0.26 -2.58 -16.07
CA SER A 461 -0.15 -1.17 -16.44
C SER A 461 0.25 -1.00 -17.91
N GLN A 462 -0.24 0.08 -18.54
CA GLN A 462 0.22 0.53 -19.85
C GLN A 462 1.54 1.34 -19.77
N THR A 463 1.96 1.77 -18.57
CA THR A 463 3.21 2.49 -18.37
C THR A 463 4.40 1.58 -18.67
N SER A 464 5.33 2.04 -19.51
CA SER A 464 6.53 1.27 -19.85
C SER A 464 7.55 1.24 -18.71
N PRO A 465 8.43 0.23 -18.64
CA PRO A 465 9.42 0.12 -17.57
C PRO A 465 10.35 1.34 -17.47
N ASP A 466 10.74 1.92 -18.61
CA ASP A 466 11.58 3.13 -18.64
C ASP A 466 10.85 4.35 -18.09
N GLN A 467 9.56 4.47 -18.42
CA GLN A 467 8.72 5.54 -17.90
C GLN A 467 8.47 5.36 -16.40
N LEU A 468 8.20 4.13 -15.97
CA LEU A 468 8.03 3.79 -14.57
C LEU A 468 9.29 4.09 -13.76
N LYS A 469 10.47 3.81 -14.31
CA LYS A 469 11.76 4.17 -13.69
C LYS A 469 11.91 5.68 -13.52
N LYS A 470 11.54 6.48 -14.53
CA LYS A 470 11.55 7.95 -14.43
C LYS A 470 10.58 8.46 -13.36
N GLN A 471 9.43 7.80 -13.22
CA GLN A 471 8.42 8.11 -12.19
C GLN A 471 8.79 7.59 -10.79
N GLN A 472 9.89 6.83 -10.66
CA GLN A 472 10.32 6.17 -9.42
C GLN A 472 9.32 5.14 -8.88
N GLY A 473 8.45 4.60 -9.75
CA GLY A 473 7.41 3.64 -9.40
C GLY A 473 6.00 4.14 -9.69
N PHE A 474 5.01 3.48 -9.08
CA PHE A 474 3.59 3.87 -9.15
C PHE A 474 3.24 4.68 -7.91
N SER A 475 2.56 5.81 -8.06
CA SER A 475 2.19 6.65 -6.92
C SER A 475 0.82 7.31 -7.10
N VAL A 476 0.10 7.34 -6.00
CA VAL A 476 -1.13 8.10 -5.72
C VAL A 476 -0.97 8.87 -4.40
N GLU A 477 0.26 9.17 -3.98
CA GLU A 477 0.54 9.90 -2.73
C GLU A 477 0.01 11.35 -2.75
N ASP A 478 -0.36 11.86 -3.93
CA ASP A 478 -1.02 13.15 -4.07
C ASP A 478 -2.49 13.11 -3.63
N THR A 479 -3.08 11.92 -3.45
CA THR A 479 -4.42 11.78 -2.89
C THR A 479 -4.46 12.36 -1.49
N ALA A 480 -5.44 13.23 -1.28
CA ALA A 480 -5.67 13.86 0.00
C ALA A 480 -6.23 12.85 1.03
N LEU A 481 -5.82 12.95 2.30
CA LEU A 481 -6.19 11.96 3.33
C LEU A 481 -7.70 11.75 3.44
N GLY A 482 -8.52 12.80 3.36
CA GLY A 482 -9.99 12.65 3.40
C GLY A 482 -10.57 11.79 2.26
N ASN A 483 -9.82 11.66 1.17
CA ASN A 483 -10.17 10.85 -0.01
C ASN A 483 -9.38 9.53 -0.09
N THR A 484 -8.48 9.27 0.86
CA THR A 484 -7.86 7.96 1.01
C THR A 484 -8.89 7.05 1.68
N ASN A 485 -9.40 6.05 0.97
CA ASN A 485 -10.52 5.22 1.43
C ASN A 485 -10.55 3.90 0.65
N LEU A 486 -10.54 2.78 1.38
CA LEU A 486 -10.46 1.45 0.77
C LEU A 486 -11.79 0.99 0.14
N ASP A 487 -12.93 1.32 0.73
CA ASP A 487 -14.25 1.07 0.13
C ASP A 487 -14.44 1.88 -1.18
N LEU A 488 -13.93 3.12 -1.21
CA LEU A 488 -13.89 3.93 -2.42
C LEU A 488 -12.98 3.30 -3.49
N HIS A 489 -11.80 2.82 -3.10
CA HIS A 489 -10.90 2.11 -4.01
C HIS A 489 -11.59 0.87 -4.63
N ASP A 490 -12.19 0.00 -3.81
CA ASP A 490 -12.92 -1.18 -4.27
C ASP A 490 -14.10 -0.82 -5.19
N SER A 491 -14.79 0.30 -4.91
CA SER A 491 -15.83 0.85 -5.78
C SER A 491 -15.30 1.25 -7.16
N ILE A 492 -14.18 1.96 -7.22
CA ILE A 492 -13.56 2.42 -8.48
C ILE A 492 -13.07 1.21 -9.29
N VAL A 493 -12.30 0.33 -8.66
CA VAL A 493 -11.66 -0.84 -9.27
C VAL A 493 -12.69 -1.88 -9.74
N THR A 494 -13.84 -1.99 -9.08
CA THR A 494 -14.96 -2.84 -9.54
C THR A 494 -15.85 -2.13 -10.57
N GLY A 495 -15.91 -0.80 -10.46
CA GLY A 495 -16.63 0.16 -11.28
C GLY A 495 -15.98 0.43 -12.64
N ASN A 496 -14.74 0.01 -12.88
CA ASN A 496 -14.14 -0.13 -14.20
C ASN A 496 -13.07 -1.25 -14.14
N ARG A 497 -13.16 -2.25 -15.04
CA ARG A 497 -12.24 -3.40 -15.04
C ARG A 497 -10.81 -3.02 -15.47
N ALA A 498 -10.65 -1.95 -16.24
CA ALA A 498 -9.36 -1.41 -16.62
C ALA A 498 -8.75 -0.51 -15.53
N ALA A 499 -9.57 0.01 -14.60
CA ALA A 499 -9.08 0.68 -13.41
C ALA A 499 -8.26 -0.25 -12.51
N THR A 500 -7.17 0.27 -11.97
CA THR A 500 -6.33 -0.40 -10.99
C THR A 500 -6.01 0.46 -9.78
N ASP A 501 -6.19 1.77 -9.89
CA ASP A 501 -5.82 2.73 -8.86
C ASP A 501 -7.05 3.57 -8.48
N GLY A 502 -7.05 4.11 -7.27
CA GLY A 502 -8.16 4.95 -6.79
C GLY A 502 -8.20 5.02 -5.27
N GLY A 503 -8.86 6.05 -4.72
CA GLY A 503 -9.04 6.18 -3.28
C GLY A 503 -7.74 6.19 -2.47
N GLY A 504 -6.62 6.65 -3.03
CA GLY A 504 -5.31 6.68 -2.36
C GLY A 504 -4.58 5.33 -2.34
N TYR A 505 -5.03 4.34 -3.11
CA TYR A 505 -4.38 3.04 -3.24
C TYR A 505 -4.00 2.70 -4.69
N VAL A 506 -2.90 1.94 -4.80
CA VAL A 506 -2.36 1.37 -6.03
C VAL A 506 -2.64 -0.13 -6.05
N GLY A 507 -3.51 -0.59 -6.94
CA GLY A 507 -4.00 -1.98 -6.95
C GLY A 507 -3.01 -2.97 -7.55
N THR A 508 -2.99 -4.18 -6.98
CA THR A 508 -2.25 -5.36 -7.46
C THR A 508 -3.08 -6.62 -7.21
N PHE A 509 -2.73 -7.73 -7.84
CA PHE A 509 -3.50 -8.97 -7.76
C PHE A 509 -2.60 -10.14 -7.40
N THR A 510 -3.09 -11.05 -6.58
CA THR A 510 -2.40 -12.32 -6.29
C THR A 510 -2.36 -13.25 -7.51
N GLY A 511 -3.32 -13.11 -8.44
CA GLY A 511 -3.41 -13.88 -9.67
C GLY A 511 -2.89 -13.14 -10.90
N ARG A 512 -1.92 -13.72 -11.61
CA ARG A 512 -1.46 -13.20 -12.92
C ARG A 512 -2.59 -13.14 -13.95
N GLY A 513 -3.50 -14.13 -13.92
CA GLY A 513 -4.67 -14.17 -14.79
C GLY A 513 -5.59 -12.95 -14.59
N THR A 514 -5.89 -12.62 -13.33
CA THR A 514 -6.66 -11.41 -12.99
C THR A 514 -5.98 -10.14 -13.51
N ALA A 515 -4.65 -10.02 -13.35
CA ALA A 515 -3.93 -8.87 -13.89
C ALA A 515 -4.01 -8.79 -15.43
N GLN A 516 -3.90 -9.93 -16.13
CA GLN A 516 -4.06 -9.99 -17.58
C GLN A 516 -5.45 -9.56 -18.03
N GLU A 517 -6.50 -10.04 -17.35
CA GLU A 517 -7.89 -9.68 -17.65
C GLU A 517 -8.16 -8.18 -17.54
N ARG A 518 -7.40 -7.45 -16.70
CA ARG A 518 -7.48 -5.99 -16.61
C ARG A 518 -6.79 -5.28 -17.77
N ILE A 519 -5.63 -5.76 -18.23
CA ILE A 519 -5.02 -5.23 -19.48
C ILE A 519 -5.94 -5.48 -20.67
N ASP A 520 -6.55 -6.66 -20.75
CA ASP A 520 -7.51 -7.00 -21.81
C ASP A 520 -8.76 -6.11 -21.82
N ALA A 521 -9.07 -5.48 -20.69
CA ALA A 521 -10.15 -4.51 -20.55
C ALA A 521 -9.76 -3.10 -21.02
N THR A 522 -8.46 -2.79 -21.17
CA THR A 522 -8.02 -1.48 -21.68
C THR A 522 -8.28 -1.36 -23.20
N PRO A 523 -8.49 -0.16 -23.75
CA PRO A 523 -8.71 0.04 -25.19
C PRO A 523 -7.57 -0.52 -26.05
N GLU A 524 -6.32 -0.32 -25.61
CA GLU A 524 -5.15 -0.72 -26.39
C GLU A 524 -4.85 -2.23 -26.31
N LYS A 525 -5.37 -2.95 -25.30
CA LYS A 525 -5.13 -4.38 -25.04
C LYS A 525 -3.64 -4.77 -25.08
N LYS A 526 -2.79 -3.83 -24.69
CA LYS A 526 -1.33 -3.95 -24.67
C LYS A 526 -0.78 -3.24 -23.43
N GLY A 527 0.38 -3.66 -22.96
CA GLY A 527 1.00 -3.08 -21.78
C GLY A 527 2.00 -4.02 -21.14
N TYR A 528 2.03 -4.03 -19.81
CA TYR A 528 2.95 -4.80 -19.00
C TYR A 528 2.24 -5.40 -17.80
N ILE A 529 2.65 -6.60 -17.42
CA ILE A 529 2.37 -7.16 -16.09
C ILE A 529 3.66 -7.07 -15.27
N TYR A 530 3.62 -6.22 -14.25
CA TYR A 530 4.70 -6.04 -13.29
C TYR A 530 4.60 -7.04 -12.15
N TYR A 531 5.74 -7.59 -11.76
CA TYR A 531 5.90 -8.49 -10.63
C TYR A 531 6.40 -7.65 -9.46
N VAL A 532 5.55 -7.45 -8.46
CA VAL A 532 5.80 -6.56 -7.33
C VAL A 532 6.04 -7.40 -6.08
N ALA A 533 7.12 -7.11 -5.34
CA ALA A 533 7.33 -7.75 -4.05
C ALA A 533 6.32 -7.24 -3.01
N PRO A 534 5.79 -8.08 -2.11
CA PRO A 534 4.91 -7.63 -1.02
C PRO A 534 5.58 -6.59 -0.13
N SER A 535 4.84 -5.61 0.39
CA SER A 535 5.36 -4.60 1.33
C SER A 535 4.34 -4.21 2.41
N PRO A 536 4.79 -3.64 3.55
CA PRO A 536 3.90 -3.36 4.67
C PRO A 536 2.79 -2.33 4.40
N ASN A 537 2.85 -1.57 3.30
CA ASN A 537 1.76 -0.65 2.91
C ASN A 537 0.69 -1.33 2.03
N MET A 538 0.82 -2.62 1.74
CA MET A 538 -0.11 -3.40 0.91
C MET A 538 -1.15 -4.11 1.75
N VAL A 539 -2.43 -3.80 1.52
CA VAL A 539 -3.56 -4.33 2.29
C VAL A 539 -4.36 -5.34 1.47
N ASP A 540 -4.82 -6.42 2.12
CA ASP A 540 -5.78 -7.36 1.54
C ASP A 540 -7.15 -6.66 1.44
N VAL A 541 -7.60 -6.31 0.22
CA VAL A 541 -8.82 -5.52 0.04
C VAL A 541 -10.07 -6.33 0.48
N PRO A 542 -10.29 -7.56 -0.03
CA PRO A 542 -11.41 -8.39 0.45
C PRO A 542 -11.36 -8.72 1.94
N GLY A 543 -10.17 -8.93 2.50
CA GLY A 543 -10.00 -9.18 3.93
C GLY A 543 -10.34 -7.96 4.78
N SER A 544 -9.91 -6.78 4.35
CA SER A 544 -10.12 -5.51 5.08
C SER A 544 -11.57 -5.02 5.01
N LEU A 545 -12.25 -5.18 3.88
CA LEU A 545 -13.67 -4.82 3.75
C LEU A 545 -14.59 -5.92 4.30
N GLY A 546 -14.06 -7.12 4.53
CA GLY A 546 -14.85 -8.31 4.78
C GLY A 546 -15.46 -8.87 3.48
N ARG A 547 -15.34 -10.20 3.29
CA ARG A 547 -15.76 -10.89 2.05
C ARG A 547 -17.22 -10.67 1.62
N LYS A 548 -18.10 -10.28 2.55
CA LYS A 548 -19.52 -10.01 2.28
C LYS A 548 -19.78 -8.60 1.75
N HIS A 549 -18.85 -7.66 2.00
CA HIS A 549 -19.01 -6.24 1.68
C HIS A 549 -18.10 -5.81 0.52
N ALA A 550 -16.94 -6.45 0.36
CA ALA A 550 -16.11 -6.28 -0.83
C ALA A 550 -16.91 -6.57 -2.11
N ARG A 551 -16.77 -5.72 -3.14
CA ARG A 551 -17.54 -5.82 -4.39
C ARG A 551 -16.97 -6.90 -5.33
N ALA A 552 -15.68 -7.21 -5.24
CA ALA A 552 -15.01 -8.24 -6.02
C ALA A 552 -14.12 -9.18 -5.15
N PRO A 553 -14.68 -9.91 -4.16
CA PRO A 553 -13.90 -10.68 -3.19
C PRO A 553 -13.11 -11.85 -3.78
N GLY A 554 -13.40 -12.24 -5.03
CA GLY A 554 -12.73 -13.32 -5.75
C GLY A 554 -11.49 -12.91 -6.55
N ASP A 555 -11.25 -11.61 -6.74
CA ASP A 555 -10.18 -11.11 -7.60
C ASP A 555 -8.79 -11.26 -6.96
N GLY A 556 -8.75 -11.51 -5.64
CA GLY A 556 -7.52 -11.64 -4.87
C GLY A 556 -6.69 -10.36 -4.89
N GLU A 557 -7.37 -9.22 -4.80
CA GLU A 557 -6.78 -7.89 -4.83
C GLU A 557 -6.02 -7.57 -3.54
N VAL A 558 -4.84 -7.00 -3.72
CA VAL A 558 -3.99 -6.44 -2.67
C VAL A 558 -3.59 -5.04 -3.11
N ALA A 559 -3.87 -4.02 -2.32
CA ALA A 559 -3.69 -2.63 -2.73
C ALA A 559 -2.65 -1.92 -1.86
N ALA A 560 -1.67 -1.25 -2.47
CA ALA A 560 -0.67 -0.47 -1.78
C ALA A 560 -1.20 0.94 -1.48
N MET A 561 -1.31 1.34 -0.21
CA MET A 561 -1.62 2.73 0.13
C MET A 561 -0.46 3.63 -0.35
N GLY A 562 -0.78 4.70 -1.06
CA GLY A 562 0.17 5.71 -1.52
C GLY A 562 1.03 5.29 -2.72
N ARG A 563 1.93 4.30 -2.60
CA ARG A 563 2.90 4.00 -3.68
C ARG A 563 3.45 2.58 -3.70
N ILE A 564 4.00 2.21 -4.86
CA ILE A 564 4.87 1.06 -5.10
C ILE A 564 6.18 1.58 -5.70
N ASP A 565 7.31 1.36 -5.04
CA ASP A 565 8.60 1.86 -5.54
C ASP A 565 9.08 1.10 -6.78
N TYR A 566 9.82 1.76 -7.65
CA TYR A 566 10.51 1.06 -8.74
C TYR A 566 11.45 -0.05 -8.23
N THR A 567 12.13 0.19 -7.11
CA THR A 567 13.01 -0.80 -6.44
C THR A 567 12.27 -1.97 -5.80
N GLN A 568 10.94 -1.88 -5.66
CA GLN A 568 10.06 -2.96 -5.19
C GLN A 568 9.58 -3.87 -6.33
N VAL A 569 9.64 -3.38 -7.57
CA VAL A 569 9.28 -4.14 -8.77
C VAL A 569 10.41 -5.12 -9.06
N ARG A 570 10.12 -6.42 -8.98
CA ARG A 570 11.06 -7.52 -9.29
C ARG A 570 11.41 -7.56 -10.77
N GLY A 571 10.44 -7.26 -11.63
CA GLY A 571 10.55 -7.31 -13.09
C GLY A 571 9.18 -7.25 -13.76
N TRP A 572 9.12 -7.53 -15.06
CA TRP A 572 7.89 -7.39 -15.84
C TRP A 572 7.83 -8.36 -17.03
N GLN A 573 6.62 -8.60 -17.52
CA GLN A 573 6.35 -9.22 -18.82
C GLN A 573 5.59 -8.25 -19.70
N LYS A 574 6.04 -8.07 -20.95
CA LYS A 574 5.29 -7.30 -21.95
C LYS A 574 4.05 -8.08 -22.37
N TYR A 575 2.90 -7.44 -22.46
CA TYR A 575 1.66 -8.03 -22.94
C TYR A 575 1.25 -7.38 -24.25
N GLU A 576 1.20 -8.15 -25.34
CA GLU A 576 0.79 -7.68 -26.67
C GLU A 576 0.10 -8.81 -27.43
N ASN A 577 -0.94 -8.47 -28.21
CA ASN A 577 -1.68 -9.42 -29.05
C ASN A 577 -2.22 -10.64 -28.28
N GLY A 578 -2.72 -10.42 -27.06
CA GLY A 578 -3.27 -11.48 -26.22
C GLY A 578 -2.22 -12.42 -25.60
N LYS A 579 -0.93 -12.07 -25.65
CA LYS A 579 0.18 -12.94 -25.22
C LYS A 579 1.16 -12.20 -24.32
N LEU A 580 1.62 -12.90 -23.28
CA LEU A 580 2.73 -12.46 -22.44
C LEU A 580 4.07 -12.85 -23.09
N GLY A 581 4.96 -11.87 -23.19
CA GLY A 581 6.36 -12.06 -23.57
C GLY A 581 7.20 -12.68 -22.46
N PRO A 582 8.52 -12.83 -22.68
CA PRO A 582 9.42 -13.33 -21.65
C PRO A 582 9.48 -12.38 -20.44
N TYR A 583 9.80 -12.95 -19.28
CA TYR A 583 10.07 -12.16 -18.09
C TYR A 583 11.39 -11.42 -18.21
N ILE A 584 11.39 -10.14 -17.84
CA ILE A 584 12.55 -9.27 -17.78
C ILE A 584 12.73 -8.86 -16.33
N ALA A 585 13.84 -9.27 -15.72
CA ALA A 585 14.18 -8.88 -14.36
C ALA A 585 14.49 -7.38 -14.30
N ASN A 586 14.04 -6.72 -13.24
CA ASN A 586 14.43 -5.35 -12.94
C ASN A 586 15.82 -5.36 -12.28
N PRO A 587 16.86 -4.81 -12.92
CA PRO A 587 18.20 -4.75 -12.31
C PRO A 587 18.23 -3.90 -11.04
N ASP A 588 17.28 -2.97 -10.87
CA ASP A 588 17.20 -2.08 -9.71
C ASP A 588 16.35 -2.65 -8.55
N TYR A 589 15.87 -3.90 -8.66
CA TYR A 589 15.11 -4.55 -7.59
C TYR A 589 15.97 -4.75 -6.33
N ARG A 590 15.52 -4.21 -5.20
CA ARG A 590 16.17 -4.32 -3.89
C ARG A 590 15.71 -5.56 -3.13
N TRP A 591 16.17 -6.73 -3.61
CA TRP A 591 15.85 -8.02 -3.01
C TRP A 591 16.27 -8.12 -1.53
N ASP A 592 17.36 -7.46 -1.15
CA ASP A 592 17.88 -7.40 0.22
C ASP A 592 16.95 -6.66 1.18
N VAL A 593 16.06 -5.82 0.66
CA VAL A 593 15.02 -5.10 1.41
C VAL A 593 13.68 -5.84 1.31
N TYR A 594 13.18 -6.03 0.08
CA TYR A 594 11.80 -6.46 -0.15
C TYR A 594 11.59 -7.99 -0.16
N ASP A 595 12.62 -8.84 -0.19
CA ASP A 595 12.40 -10.28 0.05
C ASP A 595 12.08 -10.55 1.53
N GLY A 596 12.42 -9.63 2.43
CA GLY A 596 12.10 -9.73 3.86
C GLY A 596 10.79 -9.05 4.27
N THR A 597 10.08 -8.41 3.34
CA THR A 597 8.82 -7.72 3.61
C THR A 597 7.61 -8.61 3.31
N ARG A 598 6.45 -8.21 3.84
CA ARG A 598 5.15 -8.90 3.71
C ARG A 598 4.05 -7.88 3.52
N THR A 599 2.88 -8.33 3.06
CA THR A 599 1.68 -7.46 3.08
C THR A 599 1.28 -7.17 4.52
N ALA A 600 0.49 -6.13 4.72
CA ALA A 600 -0.11 -5.80 6.00
C ALA A 600 -1.25 -6.76 6.40
N GLY A 601 -1.65 -7.68 5.52
CA GLY A 601 -2.87 -8.47 5.67
C GLY A 601 -4.15 -7.61 5.62
N ALA A 602 -5.21 -8.11 6.26
CA ALA A 602 -6.47 -7.39 6.42
C ALA A 602 -6.35 -6.26 7.45
N ARG A 603 -6.93 -5.09 7.14
CA ARG A 603 -6.93 -3.88 7.96
C ARG A 603 -8.33 -3.23 7.99
N PRO A 604 -9.28 -3.77 8.77
CA PRO A 604 -10.68 -3.30 8.76
C PRO A 604 -10.85 -1.83 9.14
N GLN A 605 -9.94 -1.27 9.92
CA GLN A 605 -9.92 0.16 10.24
C GLN A 605 -9.73 1.08 9.02
N LEU A 606 -9.21 0.55 7.90
CA LEU A 606 -9.00 1.29 6.66
C LEU A 606 -10.19 1.19 5.69
N ALA A 607 -11.18 0.34 5.99
CA ALA A 607 -12.37 0.16 5.16
C ALA A 607 -13.10 1.49 4.92
N HIS A 608 -13.24 2.27 5.99
CA HIS A 608 -13.75 3.64 5.96
C HIS A 608 -15.14 3.73 5.29
N PHE A 609 -15.99 2.74 5.57
CA PHE A 609 -17.38 2.74 5.12
C PHE A 609 -18.13 3.98 5.65
N SER A 610 -19.18 4.37 4.95
CA SER A 610 -20.11 5.39 5.44
C SER A 610 -20.61 5.04 6.85
N PRO A 611 -20.79 6.01 7.77
CA PRO A 611 -21.34 5.78 9.10
C PRO A 611 -22.66 5.02 9.18
N ASP A 612 -23.47 4.99 8.12
CA ASP A 612 -24.71 4.23 8.04
C ASP A 612 -24.54 2.83 7.41
N ASP A 613 -23.33 2.43 7.06
CA ASP A 613 -23.04 1.12 6.50
C ASP A 613 -23.16 0.01 7.57
N PRO A 614 -23.95 -1.05 7.33
CA PRO A 614 -24.11 -2.14 8.27
C PRO A 614 -22.84 -3.00 8.48
N ALA A 615 -21.83 -2.90 7.62
CA ALA A 615 -20.55 -3.60 7.79
C ALA A 615 -19.89 -3.26 9.14
N TRP A 616 -20.02 -2.01 9.59
CA TRP A 616 -19.55 -1.56 10.90
C TRP A 616 -20.13 -2.33 12.09
N ALA A 617 -21.24 -3.05 11.91
CA ALA A 617 -21.86 -3.86 12.94
C ALA A 617 -21.24 -5.26 13.09
N ASP A 618 -20.45 -5.72 12.11
CA ASP A 618 -19.88 -7.06 12.12
C ASP A 618 -18.71 -7.19 13.11
N ALA A 619 -18.26 -8.43 13.35
CA ALA A 619 -17.24 -8.68 14.36
C ALA A 619 -15.87 -8.09 14.02
N ASP A 620 -15.56 -7.94 12.74
CA ASP A 620 -14.23 -7.56 12.25
C ASP A 620 -14.07 -6.03 12.25
N HIS A 621 -15.16 -5.29 12.00
CA HIS A 621 -15.15 -3.83 11.92
C HIS A 621 -15.62 -3.14 13.21
N ARG A 622 -16.53 -3.76 13.98
CA ARG A 622 -17.08 -3.17 15.21
C ARG A 622 -16.05 -2.67 16.22
N PRO A 623 -14.88 -3.31 16.41
CA PRO A 623 -13.87 -2.79 17.35
C PRO A 623 -13.39 -1.38 17.05
N PHE A 624 -13.46 -0.93 15.79
CA PHE A 624 -12.91 0.36 15.34
C PHE A 624 -13.91 1.52 15.39
N VAL A 625 -15.15 1.25 15.80
CA VAL A 625 -16.25 2.23 15.80
C VAL A 625 -17.07 2.19 17.08
N THR A 626 -17.69 3.32 17.40
CA THR A 626 -18.68 3.47 18.45
C THR A 626 -20.05 3.74 17.83
N PRO A 627 -21.08 2.91 18.13
CA PRO A 627 -22.43 3.15 17.64
C PRO A 627 -23.09 4.33 18.37
N PHE A 628 -23.84 5.15 17.64
CA PHE A 628 -24.64 6.25 18.19
C PHE A 628 -26.00 6.36 17.49
N GLN A 629 -26.97 7.00 18.14
CA GLN A 629 -28.31 7.19 17.57
C GLN A 629 -28.45 8.59 16.98
N GLN A 630 -28.88 8.69 15.73
CA GLN A 630 -29.19 9.95 15.06
C GLN A 630 -30.48 9.79 14.25
N ASN A 631 -31.48 10.63 14.50
CA ASN A 631 -32.78 10.61 13.80
C ASN A 631 -33.44 9.21 13.77
N GLY A 632 -33.31 8.44 14.86
CA GLY A 632 -33.85 7.08 14.97
C GLY A 632 -33.10 6.01 14.17
N LYS A 633 -31.92 6.33 13.64
CA LYS A 633 -31.00 5.39 12.99
C LYS A 633 -29.76 5.18 13.86
N THR A 634 -29.28 3.94 13.91
CA THR A 634 -27.95 3.63 14.43
C THR A 634 -26.92 4.01 13.36
N LEU A 635 -25.98 4.86 13.72
CA LEU A 635 -24.80 5.21 12.93
C LEU A 635 -23.55 4.79 13.69
N TYR A 636 -22.43 4.70 12.98
CA TYR A 636 -21.14 4.29 13.52
C TYR A 636 -20.14 5.42 13.37
N ARG A 637 -19.50 5.79 14.48
CA ARG A 637 -18.44 6.79 14.50
C ARG A 637 -17.10 6.08 14.67
N PRO A 638 -16.10 6.33 13.81
CA PRO A 638 -14.72 5.89 14.05
C PRO A 638 -14.23 6.28 15.45
N ASN A 639 -13.57 5.36 16.15
CA ASN A 639 -13.00 5.66 17.47
C ASN A 639 -11.87 6.70 17.37
N GLU A 640 -11.14 6.67 16.25
CA GLU A 640 -10.08 7.60 15.90
C GLU A 640 -10.44 8.35 14.61
N ASP A 641 -9.84 9.52 14.41
CA ASP A 641 -9.94 10.25 13.14
C ASP A 641 -9.40 9.38 11.99
N PRO A 642 -10.20 9.10 10.95
CA PRO A 642 -9.76 8.27 9.83
C PRO A 642 -8.51 8.79 9.11
N ALA A 643 -8.34 10.11 9.00
CA ALA A 643 -7.15 10.71 8.40
C ALA A 643 -5.89 10.41 9.23
N LEU A 644 -6.02 10.43 10.56
CA LEU A 644 -4.94 10.04 11.47
C LEU A 644 -4.61 8.54 11.33
N VAL A 645 -5.63 7.68 11.26
CA VAL A 645 -5.45 6.22 11.11
C VAL A 645 -4.70 5.89 9.81
N GLN A 646 -5.08 6.52 8.70
CA GLN A 646 -4.43 6.31 7.40
C GLN A 646 -3.00 6.86 7.37
N ALA A 647 -2.79 8.07 7.90
CA ALA A 647 -1.45 8.65 7.98
C ALA A 647 -0.53 7.81 8.87
N ARG A 648 -1.03 7.30 10.01
CA ARG A 648 -0.29 6.38 10.90
C ARG A 648 0.10 5.12 10.18
N PHE A 649 -0.88 4.43 9.57
CA PHE A 649 -0.63 3.20 8.81
C PHE A 649 0.41 3.41 7.72
N TYR A 650 0.27 4.49 6.93
CA TYR A 650 1.21 4.79 5.87
C TYR A 650 2.61 5.11 6.39
N GLN A 651 2.71 5.86 7.49
CA GLN A 651 3.98 6.21 8.10
C GLN A 651 4.68 4.99 8.71
N HIS A 652 3.97 4.12 9.43
CA HIS A 652 4.53 2.88 10.00
C HIS A 652 5.04 1.95 8.89
N ALA A 653 4.24 1.77 7.84
CA ALA A 653 4.64 0.95 6.70
C ALA A 653 5.90 1.48 5.99
N ASN A 654 6.03 2.80 5.86
CA ASN A 654 7.23 3.44 5.30
C ASN A 654 8.44 3.34 6.25
N ALA A 655 8.21 3.47 7.56
CA ALA A 655 9.25 3.33 8.57
C ALA A 655 9.83 1.92 8.58
N ASP A 656 9.02 0.89 8.39
CA ASP A 656 9.48 -0.50 8.30
C ASP A 656 10.41 -0.74 7.10
N VAL A 657 10.06 -0.19 5.93
CA VAL A 657 10.93 -0.28 4.74
C VAL A 657 12.22 0.50 4.97
N SER A 658 12.13 1.72 5.51
CA SER A 658 13.28 2.58 5.79
C SER A 658 14.22 1.94 6.79
N GLN A 659 13.68 1.34 7.85
CA GLN A 659 14.46 0.62 8.85
C GLN A 659 15.23 -0.53 8.22
N ARG A 660 14.64 -1.31 7.30
CA ARG A 660 15.35 -2.39 6.60
C ARG A 660 16.47 -1.86 5.72
N VAL A 661 16.28 -0.73 5.07
CA VAL A 661 17.33 -0.04 4.30
C VAL A 661 18.45 0.41 5.23
N ASP A 662 18.11 0.99 6.38
CA ASP A 662 19.07 1.40 7.41
C ASP A 662 19.83 0.19 7.95
N ASP A 663 19.14 -0.93 8.17
CA ASP A 663 19.76 -2.17 8.63
C ASP A 663 20.80 -2.65 7.63
N GLN A 664 20.48 -2.73 6.33
CA GLN A 664 21.45 -3.07 5.30
C GLN A 664 22.63 -2.08 5.24
N THR A 665 22.35 -0.79 5.40
CA THR A 665 23.36 0.28 5.39
C THR A 665 24.33 0.17 6.57
N HIS A 666 23.84 -0.25 7.74
CA HIS A 666 24.64 -0.49 8.94
C HIS A 666 25.16 -1.93 9.03
N HIS A 667 25.09 -2.69 7.93
CA HIS A 667 25.55 -4.07 7.84
C HIS A 667 24.86 -5.04 8.81
N LEU A 668 23.62 -4.74 9.20
CA LEU A 668 22.73 -5.60 9.98
C LEU A 668 21.83 -6.39 9.05
N GLU A 669 21.49 -7.63 9.45
CA GLU A 669 20.71 -8.56 8.62
C GLU A 669 21.28 -8.71 7.20
N TYR A 670 22.60 -8.66 7.07
CA TYR A 670 23.27 -8.66 5.78
C TYR A 670 23.07 -10.00 5.07
N ARG A 671 22.41 -9.95 3.90
CA ARG A 671 22.03 -11.14 3.12
C ARG A 671 22.98 -11.44 1.97
N GLY A 672 23.91 -10.53 1.69
CA GLY A 672 24.88 -10.69 0.61
C GLY A 672 25.93 -11.75 0.93
N PRO A 673 26.80 -12.09 -0.04
CA PRO A 673 27.86 -13.02 0.22
C PRO A 673 28.94 -12.43 1.12
N VAL A 674 29.42 -13.24 2.06
CA VAL A 674 30.33 -12.91 3.15
C VAL A 674 31.58 -13.79 3.10
N THR A 675 32.68 -13.29 3.65
CA THR A 675 33.79 -14.12 4.11
C THR A 675 33.61 -14.37 5.60
N ILE A 676 33.85 -15.60 6.03
CA ILE A 676 33.71 -16.02 7.43
C ILE A 676 35.12 -16.23 7.98
N GLY A 677 35.46 -15.63 9.11
CA GLY A 677 36.79 -15.80 9.71
C GLY A 677 36.75 -15.74 11.24
N PRO A 678 37.65 -16.47 11.93
CA PRO A 678 37.73 -16.42 13.38
C PRO A 678 38.17 -15.02 13.84
N GLU A 679 37.64 -14.56 14.97
CA GLU A 679 38.06 -13.29 15.59
C GLU A 679 39.48 -13.39 16.18
N TRP A 680 39.84 -14.60 16.65
CA TRP A 680 41.13 -14.90 17.24
C TRP A 680 42.22 -15.08 16.17
N GLY A 681 42.83 -13.96 15.76
CA GLY A 681 43.90 -13.92 14.77
C GLY A 681 44.80 -12.69 14.94
N ASN A 682 45.54 -12.61 16.04
CA ASN A 682 46.51 -11.55 16.38
C ASN A 682 47.79 -11.53 15.51
N GLY A 683 47.69 -11.79 14.21
CA GLY A 683 48.83 -11.99 13.31
C GLY A 683 49.08 -10.86 12.31
N GLY A 684 49.12 -9.59 12.75
CA GLY A 684 49.43 -8.45 11.86
C GLY A 684 48.35 -8.16 10.81
N SER A 685 48.37 -6.97 10.22
CA SER A 685 47.32 -6.47 9.32
C SER A 685 47.09 -7.30 8.04
N ASP A 686 47.99 -8.24 7.70
CA ASP A 686 48.09 -8.82 6.36
C ASP A 686 47.71 -10.32 6.26
N ASN A 687 47.57 -11.05 7.38
CA ASN A 687 47.19 -12.48 7.40
C ASN A 687 45.89 -12.72 8.19
N ARG A 688 44.75 -12.28 7.64
CA ARG A 688 43.45 -12.59 8.23
C ARG A 688 43.07 -14.04 7.93
N SER A 689 43.00 -14.87 8.97
CA SER A 689 42.44 -16.22 8.92
C SER A 689 41.02 -16.18 8.37
N ARG A 690 40.69 -17.08 7.44
CA ARG A 690 39.33 -17.22 6.87
C ARG A 690 38.97 -18.68 6.67
N LEU A 691 37.68 -18.95 6.71
CA LEU A 691 37.10 -20.21 6.25
C LEU A 691 37.32 -20.30 4.73
N ASN A 692 38.00 -21.35 4.28
CA ASN A 692 38.32 -21.62 2.88
C ASN A 692 38.05 -23.09 2.56
N PHE A 693 37.64 -23.39 1.34
CA PHE A 693 37.45 -24.76 0.87
C PHE A 693 38.54 -25.17 -0.09
N THR A 694 39.15 -26.30 0.23
CA THR A 694 40.01 -27.01 -0.70
C THR A 694 39.75 -28.50 -0.47
N ALA A 695 39.27 -29.20 -1.51
CA ALA A 695 39.06 -30.66 -1.48
C ALA A 695 38.01 -31.21 -0.48
N GLY A 696 36.84 -30.57 -0.36
CA GLY A 696 35.64 -31.16 0.27
C GLY A 696 35.47 -30.93 1.78
N TYR A 697 36.52 -30.52 2.48
CA TYR A 697 36.46 -30.09 3.88
C TYR A 697 36.81 -28.60 4.02
N PRO A 698 36.09 -27.81 4.85
CA PRO A 698 36.51 -26.48 5.26
C PRO A 698 37.85 -26.57 5.95
N SER A 699 38.69 -25.59 5.66
CA SER A 699 39.92 -25.34 6.40
C SER A 699 40.02 -23.85 6.74
N ILE A 700 40.76 -23.53 7.79
CA ILE A 700 41.06 -22.15 8.16
C ILE A 700 42.36 -21.77 7.46
N ASP A 701 42.21 -21.04 6.37
CA ASP A 701 43.34 -20.56 5.58
C ASP A 701 43.92 -19.30 6.21
N ARG A 702 45.21 -19.39 6.56
CA ARG A 702 46.01 -18.30 7.13
C ARG A 702 47.00 -17.72 6.13
N SER A 703 47.01 -18.21 4.89
CA SER A 703 47.94 -17.79 3.85
C SER A 703 47.48 -16.51 3.17
N SER A 704 48.42 -15.61 2.89
CA SER A 704 48.20 -14.41 2.08
C SER A 704 48.08 -14.69 0.58
N ALA A 705 48.40 -15.92 0.15
CA ALA A 705 48.45 -16.34 -1.24
C ALA A 705 47.04 -16.58 -1.84
N ASN A 706 46.07 -17.03 -1.04
CA ASN A 706 44.71 -17.31 -1.49
C ASN A 706 43.81 -16.08 -1.33
N ARG A 707 44.07 -15.00 -2.07
CA ARG A 707 43.28 -13.76 -1.93
C ARG A 707 41.81 -13.96 -2.31
N GLY A 708 41.48 -14.89 -3.22
CA GLY A 708 40.14 -15.12 -3.76
C GLY A 708 39.28 -16.17 -3.07
N GLY A 709 39.63 -16.62 -1.86
CA GLY A 709 38.95 -17.69 -1.11
C GLY A 709 37.42 -17.56 -1.00
N ASP A 710 36.79 -18.66 -0.62
CA ASP A 710 35.35 -18.86 -0.81
C ASP A 710 34.49 -17.82 -0.11
N ARG A 711 33.41 -17.47 -0.80
CA ARG A 711 32.35 -16.62 -0.29
C ARG A 711 31.18 -17.49 0.11
N PHE A 712 30.53 -17.07 1.18
CA PHE A 712 29.41 -17.76 1.80
C PHE A 712 28.17 -16.90 1.77
N ARG A 713 27.01 -17.48 2.04
CA ARG A 713 25.81 -16.73 2.36
C ARG A 713 25.06 -17.43 3.48
N MET A 714 24.57 -16.66 4.44
CA MET A 714 23.68 -17.21 5.45
C MET A 714 22.23 -17.13 4.95
N GLY A 715 21.57 -18.28 4.82
CA GLY A 715 20.16 -18.36 4.47
C GLY A 715 19.25 -17.94 5.63
N ASP A 716 17.99 -17.62 5.32
CA ASP A 716 16.95 -17.33 6.33
C ASP A 716 16.68 -18.51 7.28
N ASP A 717 16.96 -19.72 6.82
CA ASP A 717 16.91 -20.95 7.61
C ASP A 717 18.13 -21.12 8.53
N GLY A 718 19.14 -20.25 8.41
CA GLY A 718 20.37 -20.27 9.19
C GLY A 718 21.48 -21.13 8.58
N ARG A 719 21.28 -21.71 7.40
CA ARG A 719 22.33 -22.48 6.73
C ARG A 719 23.38 -21.58 6.11
N ILE A 720 24.63 -22.02 6.14
CA ILE A 720 25.75 -21.31 5.53
C ILE A 720 26.02 -21.94 4.16
N HIS A 721 25.52 -21.30 3.10
CA HIS A 721 25.64 -21.74 1.71
C HIS A 721 26.94 -21.28 1.08
N LEU A 722 27.44 -22.01 0.07
CA LEU A 722 28.42 -21.46 -0.86
C LEU A 722 27.76 -20.38 -1.72
N ALA A 723 28.41 -19.22 -1.85
CA ALA A 723 27.84 -18.07 -2.56
C ALA A 723 27.59 -18.34 -4.05
N ASN A 724 28.37 -19.24 -4.66
CA ASN A 724 28.28 -19.62 -6.07
C ASN A 724 27.49 -20.93 -6.29
N ASP A 725 27.05 -21.62 -5.22
CA ASP A 725 26.29 -22.86 -5.31
C ASP A 725 25.37 -23.00 -4.07
N ASP A 726 24.15 -22.49 -4.18
CA ASP A 726 23.17 -22.50 -3.08
C ASP A 726 22.75 -23.92 -2.68
N SER A 727 23.01 -24.93 -3.51
CA SER A 727 22.76 -26.34 -3.21
C SER A 727 23.77 -26.93 -2.23
N LYS A 728 24.85 -26.20 -1.92
CA LYS A 728 25.95 -26.63 -1.05
C LYS A 728 25.98 -25.81 0.23
N VAL A 729 25.96 -26.50 1.36
CA VAL A 729 25.92 -25.88 2.70
C VAL A 729 26.99 -26.47 3.61
N LEU A 730 27.44 -25.66 4.58
CA LEU A 730 28.29 -26.10 5.68
C LEU A 730 27.49 -27.05 6.58
N ARG A 731 27.97 -28.27 6.75
CA ARG A 731 27.34 -29.35 7.51
C ARG A 731 28.28 -29.88 8.58
N ILE A 732 27.73 -30.59 9.55
CA ILE A 732 28.47 -31.24 10.64
C ILE A 732 28.39 -32.76 10.48
N ASP A 733 29.53 -33.44 10.43
CA ASP A 733 29.57 -34.91 10.36
C ASP A 733 29.38 -35.57 11.73
N GLY A 734 29.34 -36.91 11.78
CA GLY A 734 29.12 -37.65 13.02
C GLY A 734 30.20 -37.48 14.09
N ASP A 735 31.39 -37.02 13.70
CA ASP A 735 32.51 -36.75 14.61
C ASP A 735 32.52 -35.27 15.06
N GLY A 736 31.58 -34.46 14.58
CA GLY A 736 31.46 -33.04 14.87
C GLY A 736 32.29 -32.14 13.95
N ASN A 737 32.96 -32.66 12.92
CA ASN A 737 33.73 -31.85 11.99
C ASN A 737 32.82 -31.18 10.96
N ALA A 738 33.16 -29.94 10.60
CA ALA A 738 32.48 -29.26 9.54
C ALA A 738 32.92 -29.80 8.16
N TYR A 739 31.99 -29.91 7.21
CA TYR A 739 32.23 -30.29 5.81
C TYR A 739 31.25 -29.56 4.87
N ILE A 740 31.51 -29.50 3.57
CA ILE A 740 30.52 -28.99 2.60
C ILE A 740 29.79 -30.17 1.98
N GLY A 741 28.46 -30.15 2.10
CA GLY A 741 27.60 -31.16 1.50
C GLY A 741 26.42 -30.54 0.80
N SER A 742 25.64 -31.37 0.12
CA SER A 742 24.35 -30.94 -0.42
C SER A 742 23.40 -30.54 0.73
N ASP A 743 22.56 -29.54 0.48
CA ASP A 743 21.49 -29.10 1.39
C ASP A 743 20.65 -30.32 1.81
N PRO A 744 20.59 -30.65 3.12
CA PRO A 744 19.80 -31.78 3.60
C PRO A 744 18.29 -31.54 3.57
N GLY A 745 17.83 -30.35 3.19
CA GLY A 745 16.43 -29.96 3.12
C GLY A 745 15.86 -29.52 4.48
N ALA A 746 14.69 -28.90 4.45
CA ALA A 746 14.10 -28.22 5.61
C ALA A 746 13.89 -29.09 6.87
N GLY A 747 13.75 -30.41 6.73
CA GLY A 747 13.56 -31.34 7.85
C GLY A 747 14.81 -31.66 8.70
N SER A 748 15.98 -31.11 8.37
CA SER A 748 17.24 -31.39 9.06
C SER A 748 17.86 -30.13 9.66
N LEU A 749 18.20 -30.13 10.95
CA LEU A 749 18.93 -29.00 11.56
C LEU A 749 20.44 -29.04 11.31
N ASN A 750 20.94 -30.08 10.65
CA ASN A 750 22.36 -30.22 10.34
C ASN A 750 22.78 -29.11 9.37
N GLY A 751 23.80 -28.34 9.78
CA GLY A 751 24.30 -27.21 9.01
C GLY A 751 23.54 -25.91 9.22
N VAL A 752 22.54 -25.90 10.10
CA VAL A 752 21.87 -24.67 10.55
C VAL A 752 22.67 -24.06 11.71
N PHE A 753 23.03 -22.80 11.57
CA PHE A 753 23.73 -22.03 12.59
C PHE A 753 22.98 -20.74 12.91
N PHE A 754 23.24 -20.16 14.08
CA PHE A 754 22.90 -18.77 14.34
C PHE A 754 24.08 -18.04 14.98
N HIS A 755 24.25 -16.78 14.60
CA HIS A 755 25.32 -15.92 15.11
C HIS A 755 24.84 -15.19 16.37
N ALA A 756 25.44 -15.54 17.51
CA ALA A 756 25.11 -14.93 18.79
C ALA A 756 25.81 -13.57 18.96
N PRO A 757 25.27 -12.64 19.77
CA PRO A 757 25.85 -11.31 19.97
C PRO A 757 27.30 -11.30 20.50
N ASN A 758 27.74 -12.39 21.12
CA ASN A 758 29.12 -12.56 21.60
C ASN A 758 30.09 -13.07 20.52
N GLY A 759 29.65 -13.14 19.26
CA GLY A 759 30.44 -13.62 18.12
C GLY A 759 30.39 -15.13 17.90
N ALA A 760 29.72 -15.90 18.77
CA ALA A 760 29.67 -17.36 18.61
C ALA A 760 28.78 -17.78 17.44
N LEU A 761 29.20 -18.82 16.70
CA LEU A 761 28.32 -19.55 15.79
C LEU A 761 27.83 -20.83 16.46
N ILE A 762 26.54 -20.89 16.75
CA ILE A 762 25.93 -21.99 17.48
C ILE A 762 25.22 -22.89 16.47
N HIS A 763 25.62 -24.16 16.43
CA HIS A 763 24.97 -25.19 15.62
C HIS A 763 23.63 -25.56 16.25
N ALA A 764 22.56 -25.48 15.46
CA ALA A 764 21.21 -25.60 15.95
C ALA A 764 20.84 -27.02 16.40
N GLU A 765 21.42 -28.05 15.77
CA GLU A 765 21.09 -29.46 16.03
C GLU A 765 21.50 -29.91 17.44
N ASP A 766 22.67 -29.48 17.92
CA ASP A 766 23.25 -29.95 19.19
C ASP A 766 23.67 -28.83 20.16
N GLY A 767 23.43 -27.56 19.81
CA GLY A 767 23.74 -26.39 20.63
C GLY A 767 25.23 -26.13 20.84
N LYS A 768 26.10 -26.84 20.10
CA LYS A 768 27.55 -26.69 20.19
C LYS A 768 28.03 -25.49 19.37
N LEU A 769 29.19 -24.95 19.74
CA LEU A 769 29.81 -23.80 19.11
C LEU A 769 30.79 -24.27 18.03
N LEU A 770 30.70 -23.68 16.84
CA LEU A 770 31.69 -23.84 15.80
C LEU A 770 33.04 -23.29 16.30
N THR A 771 34.08 -24.09 16.18
CA THR A 771 35.42 -23.84 16.72
C THR A 771 36.45 -24.01 15.62
N GLU A 772 37.47 -23.14 15.58
CA GLU A 772 38.52 -23.12 14.53
C GLU A 772 39.33 -24.43 14.42
N GLY A 773 39.38 -25.27 15.46
CA GLY A 773 40.29 -26.41 15.54
C GLY A 773 41.39 -26.22 16.60
N ALA A 774 41.71 -27.25 17.40
CA ALA A 774 42.83 -27.19 18.35
C ALA A 774 44.20 -27.41 17.67
N MET A 775 44.26 -28.34 16.71
CA MET A 775 45.48 -28.76 16.01
C MET A 775 45.29 -29.05 14.50
N ALA A 776 44.05 -29.17 14.02
CA ALA A 776 43.72 -29.36 12.61
C ALA A 776 42.98 -28.11 12.12
N TYR A 777 43.32 -27.62 10.93
CA TYR A 777 42.70 -26.45 10.32
C TYR A 777 41.20 -26.65 10.00
N THR A 778 40.65 -27.83 10.25
CA THR A 778 39.25 -28.19 10.02
C THR A 778 38.38 -27.69 11.17
N PRO A 779 37.42 -26.78 10.91
CA PRO A 779 36.46 -26.36 11.92
C PRO A 779 35.61 -27.53 12.41
N TYR A 780 35.19 -27.49 13.67
CA TYR A 780 34.36 -28.52 14.28
C TYR A 780 33.45 -27.90 15.35
N VAL A 781 32.38 -28.58 15.74
CA VAL A 781 31.47 -28.10 16.79
C VAL A 781 31.84 -28.73 18.15
N ALA A 782 31.90 -27.90 19.18
CA ALA A 782 32.21 -28.32 20.55
C ALA A 782 31.31 -27.62 21.58
N ALA A 783 31.12 -28.21 22.76
CA ALA A 783 30.42 -27.54 23.85
C ALA A 783 31.06 -26.18 24.21
N SER A 784 30.36 -25.29 24.91
CA SER A 784 31.00 -24.09 25.47
C SER A 784 31.99 -24.52 26.55
N HIS A 785 33.30 -24.43 26.27
CA HIS A 785 34.31 -24.82 27.24
C HIS A 785 34.64 -23.60 28.10
N GLY A 786 34.48 -23.71 29.42
CA GLY A 786 34.92 -22.69 30.39
C GLY A 786 36.45 -22.53 30.50
N GLN A 787 37.23 -23.20 29.65
CA GLN A 787 38.68 -23.02 29.58
C GLN A 787 39.00 -21.76 28.75
N SER A 788 39.65 -20.80 29.39
CA SER A 788 39.84 -19.41 28.91
C SER A 788 40.55 -19.25 27.55
N GLY A 789 41.13 -20.30 26.97
CA GLY A 789 41.77 -20.24 25.64
C GLY A 789 40.92 -20.73 24.45
N LEU A 790 39.80 -21.41 24.69
CA LEU A 790 38.92 -21.93 23.62
C LEU A 790 37.77 -20.98 23.28
N ILE A 791 37.36 -20.14 24.22
CA ILE A 791 36.27 -19.17 24.02
C ILE A 791 36.61 -18.20 22.88
N ASP A 792 37.85 -17.73 22.78
CA ASP A 792 38.26 -16.83 21.70
C ASP A 792 38.26 -17.54 20.33
N ARG A 793 38.55 -18.85 20.29
CA ARG A 793 38.50 -19.69 19.06
C ARG A 793 37.09 -20.08 18.61
N GLN A 794 36.09 -19.69 19.38
CA GLN A 794 34.67 -19.92 19.11
C GLN A 794 33.98 -18.67 18.57
N ARG A 795 34.72 -17.55 18.43
CA ARG A 795 34.20 -16.30 17.90
C ARG A 795 34.48 -16.17 16.42
N TRP A 796 33.45 -15.83 15.66
CA TRP A 796 33.46 -15.71 14.23
C TRP A 796 32.96 -14.33 13.81
N THR A 797 33.62 -13.80 12.78
CA THR A 797 33.28 -12.55 12.14
C THR A 797 32.86 -12.82 10.71
N PHE A 798 31.80 -12.14 10.27
CA PHE A 798 31.37 -12.11 8.90
C PHE A 798 31.83 -10.81 8.27
N ARG A 799 32.35 -10.85 7.04
CA ARG A 799 32.76 -9.64 6.33
C ARG A 799 32.21 -9.59 4.92
N ASP A 800 31.73 -8.43 4.49
CA ASP A 800 31.30 -8.20 3.11
C ASP A 800 32.49 -8.19 2.14
N SER A 801 32.22 -7.96 0.84
CA SER A 801 33.26 -7.85 -0.19
C SER A 801 34.21 -6.66 0.00
N SER A 802 33.81 -5.66 0.78
CA SER A 802 34.60 -4.47 1.12
C SER A 802 35.43 -4.69 2.39
N GLY A 803 35.26 -5.82 3.09
CA GLY A 803 35.96 -6.18 4.31
C GLY A 803 35.32 -5.64 5.60
N ASN A 804 34.16 -4.98 5.50
CA ASN A 804 33.40 -4.48 6.65
C ASN A 804 32.82 -5.64 7.42
N THR A 805 32.79 -5.55 8.75
CA THR A 805 32.11 -6.55 9.58
C THR A 805 30.61 -6.42 9.40
N VAL A 806 29.93 -7.54 9.18
CA VAL A 806 28.48 -7.60 8.99
C VAL A 806 27.83 -8.57 9.99
N GLN A 807 26.54 -8.40 10.23
CA GLN A 807 25.73 -9.32 11.03
C GLN A 807 24.70 -10.00 10.12
N PRO A 808 24.70 -11.33 10.01
CA PRO A 808 23.73 -12.05 9.20
C PRO A 808 22.32 -12.01 9.83
N PRO A 809 21.26 -12.31 9.07
CA PRO A 809 19.92 -12.48 9.61
C PRO A 809 19.89 -13.55 10.71
N LEU A 810 19.09 -13.33 11.75
CA LEU A 810 18.77 -14.41 12.68
C LEU A 810 17.91 -15.46 11.95
N PRO A 811 18.11 -16.76 12.16
CA PRO A 811 17.18 -17.76 11.66
C PRO A 811 16.05 -18.03 12.63
N LEU A 812 14.98 -18.70 12.18
CA LEU A 812 13.85 -19.10 13.03
C LEU A 812 14.28 -19.88 14.27
N VAL A 813 15.29 -20.75 14.15
CA VAL A 813 15.80 -21.57 15.27
C VAL A 813 16.48 -20.77 16.38
N ALA A 814 16.82 -19.50 16.13
CA ALA A 814 17.28 -18.60 17.19
C ALA A 814 16.15 -18.24 18.18
N PHE A 815 14.90 -18.44 17.79
CA PHE A 815 13.71 -18.21 18.60
C PHE A 815 13.27 -19.54 19.23
N ARG A 816 13.02 -19.52 20.54
CA ARG A 816 12.60 -20.70 21.31
C ARG A 816 11.16 -20.54 21.76
N ASN A 817 10.48 -21.67 21.97
CA ASN A 817 9.18 -21.66 22.64
C ASN A 817 9.27 -20.87 23.96
N SER A 818 8.36 -19.93 24.13
CA SER A 818 8.24 -19.11 25.32
C SER A 818 6.79 -19.04 25.76
N THR A 819 6.55 -18.56 26.97
CA THR A 819 5.19 -18.24 27.41
C THR A 819 4.57 -17.08 26.63
N ALA A 820 5.38 -16.24 25.99
CA ALA A 820 4.93 -15.14 25.15
C ALA A 820 4.50 -15.58 23.75
N GLY A 821 4.95 -16.75 23.26
CA GLY A 821 4.60 -17.24 21.92
C GLY A 821 5.51 -18.35 21.40
N SER A 822 5.10 -18.96 20.28
CA SER A 822 5.90 -19.92 19.51
C SER A 822 7.08 -19.24 18.80
N PRO A 823 8.13 -19.97 18.40
CA PRO A 823 9.24 -19.44 17.61
C PRO A 823 8.80 -18.58 16.43
N ASP A 824 7.80 -19.01 15.66
CA ASP A 824 7.28 -18.27 14.52
C ASP A 824 6.65 -16.94 14.93
N GLN A 825 5.86 -16.92 16.01
CA GLN A 825 5.23 -15.71 16.52
C GLN A 825 6.28 -14.70 17.00
N LEU A 826 7.27 -15.17 17.77
CA LEU A 826 8.37 -14.33 18.24
C LEU A 826 9.22 -13.81 17.08
N ARG A 827 9.46 -14.65 16.07
CA ARG A 827 10.19 -14.27 14.86
C ARG A 827 9.44 -13.21 14.07
N ARG A 828 8.13 -13.39 13.85
CA ARG A 828 7.29 -12.43 13.13
C ARG A 828 7.30 -11.08 13.83
N PHE A 829 7.12 -11.07 15.16
CA PHE A 829 7.19 -9.88 15.99
C PHE A 829 8.57 -9.22 15.95
N TYR A 830 9.66 -10.00 15.93
CA TYR A 830 11.02 -9.50 15.78
C TYR A 830 11.21 -8.77 14.44
N ASP A 831 10.76 -9.39 13.34
CA ASP A 831 10.91 -8.87 11.99
C ASP A 831 10.09 -7.60 11.76
N ASP A 832 8.84 -7.60 12.21
CA ASP A 832 7.95 -6.44 12.19
C ASP A 832 6.93 -6.57 13.36
N PRO A 833 6.96 -5.64 14.33
CA PRO A 833 6.05 -5.67 15.48
C PRO A 833 4.58 -5.67 15.13
N ASP A 834 4.17 -4.95 14.07
CA ASP A 834 2.77 -4.76 13.68
C ASP A 834 2.12 -6.06 13.17
N SER A 835 2.94 -7.06 12.80
CA SER A 835 2.46 -8.41 12.49
C SER A 835 1.87 -9.18 13.69
N ALA A 836 2.13 -8.71 14.92
CA ALA A 836 1.58 -9.30 16.14
C ALA A 836 0.44 -8.48 16.74
N LEU A 837 -0.05 -7.44 16.04
CA LEU A 837 -1.17 -6.64 16.52
C LEU A 837 -2.41 -7.51 16.74
N PRO A 838 -3.06 -7.42 17.90
CA PRO A 838 -4.33 -8.11 18.11
C PRO A 838 -5.44 -7.55 17.23
N ASP A 839 -6.44 -8.39 16.95
CA ASP A 839 -7.69 -7.99 16.34
C ASP A 839 -8.29 -6.77 17.05
N GLY A 840 -8.80 -5.83 16.27
CA GLY A 840 -9.39 -4.58 16.79
C GLY A 840 -8.37 -3.52 17.20
N THR A 841 -7.07 -3.71 16.89
CA THR A 841 -6.04 -2.70 17.14
C THR A 841 -5.30 -2.27 15.88
N SER A 842 -4.78 -1.06 15.88
CA SER A 842 -4.07 -0.42 14.78
C SER A 842 -2.58 -0.20 15.06
N HIS A 843 -2.17 -0.20 16.33
CA HIS A 843 -0.77 0.01 16.75
C HIS A 843 -0.52 -0.45 18.19
N PHE A 844 0.76 -0.64 18.53
CA PHE A 844 1.22 -0.87 19.89
C PHE A 844 1.63 0.45 20.57
N VAL A 845 1.42 0.50 21.88
CA VAL A 845 2.00 1.50 22.77
C VAL A 845 2.75 0.84 23.93
N THR A 846 3.76 1.50 24.46
CA THR A 846 4.54 1.02 25.61
C THR A 846 4.03 1.61 26.94
N SER A 847 3.21 2.65 26.86
CA SER A 847 2.62 3.35 27.99
C SER A 847 1.16 3.72 27.72
N VAL A 848 0.36 3.88 28.79
CA VAL A 848 -1.02 4.35 28.68
C VAL A 848 -1.21 5.59 29.56
N PRO A 849 -1.66 6.73 29.01
CA PRO A 849 -1.93 7.94 29.77
C PRO A 849 -2.91 7.71 30.93
N GLY A 850 -2.55 8.21 32.12
CA GLY A 850 -3.39 8.10 33.32
C GLY A 850 -3.24 6.78 34.09
N VAL A 851 -2.53 5.79 33.54
CA VAL A 851 -2.10 4.59 34.26
C VAL A 851 -0.76 4.90 34.93
N LYS A 852 -0.54 4.42 36.17
CA LYS A 852 0.75 4.63 36.84
C LYS A 852 1.86 4.02 35.98
N SER A 853 2.76 4.88 35.50
CA SER A 853 3.80 4.51 34.55
C SER A 853 4.71 3.40 35.08
N HIS A 854 4.83 2.35 34.29
CA HIS A 854 5.83 1.29 34.42
C HIS A 854 6.47 1.05 33.04
N GLU A 855 6.92 2.12 32.38
CA GLU A 855 7.59 2.06 31.08
C GLU A 855 8.73 1.03 31.10
N GLY A 856 8.66 0.04 30.21
CA GLY A 856 9.72 -0.95 30.02
C GLY A 856 9.77 -2.12 31.02
N TYR A 857 8.75 -2.32 31.86
CA TYR A 857 8.67 -3.46 32.78
C TYR A 857 8.02 -4.70 32.14
N LYS A 858 8.27 -5.86 32.76
CA LYS A 858 7.74 -7.18 32.37
C LYS A 858 6.39 -7.43 33.04
N PHE A 859 5.37 -7.83 32.28
CA PHE A 859 4.03 -8.17 32.79
C PHE A 859 4.08 -9.18 33.95
N VAL A 860 4.89 -10.23 33.82
CA VAL A 860 4.95 -11.30 34.81
C VAL A 860 5.68 -10.88 36.10
N SER A 861 6.46 -9.80 36.06
CA SER A 861 7.20 -9.29 37.23
C SER A 861 6.36 -8.38 38.13
N TYR A 862 5.12 -8.08 37.75
CA TYR A 862 4.23 -7.27 38.56
C TYR A 862 3.57 -8.12 39.66
N PRO A 863 3.79 -7.81 40.95
CA PRO A 863 3.13 -8.52 42.04
C PRO A 863 1.60 -8.38 42.02
N ASP A 864 1.08 -7.29 41.42
CA ASP A 864 -0.35 -7.01 41.26
C ASP A 864 -0.80 -6.87 39.78
N HIS A 865 0.04 -7.24 38.81
CA HIS A 865 -0.17 -7.16 37.34
C HIS A 865 -0.55 -5.77 36.77
N ILE A 866 -1.75 -5.26 37.08
CA ILE A 866 -2.25 -3.93 36.76
C ILE A 866 -2.96 -3.44 38.04
N ALA A 867 -2.56 -2.27 38.56
CA ALA A 867 -3.04 -1.80 39.85
C ALA A 867 -4.55 -1.54 39.87
N PRO A 868 -5.22 -1.70 41.03
CA PRO A 868 -6.64 -1.39 41.11
C PRO A 868 -7.01 0.04 40.72
N GLY A 869 -7.98 0.17 39.81
CA GLY A 869 -8.43 1.42 39.20
C GLY A 869 -7.71 1.78 37.90
N ASP A 870 -6.53 1.21 37.64
CA ASP A 870 -5.79 1.45 36.40
C ASP A 870 -6.36 0.61 35.24
N ALA A 871 -7.04 -0.51 35.51
CA ALA A 871 -7.56 -1.38 34.45
C ALA A 871 -8.69 -0.71 33.66
N ALA A 872 -9.60 -0.02 34.33
CA ALA A 872 -10.67 0.76 33.69
C ALA A 872 -10.12 1.93 32.87
N VAL A 873 -9.12 2.64 33.40
CA VAL A 873 -8.43 3.73 32.69
C VAL A 873 -7.75 3.19 31.43
N ALA A 874 -6.96 2.12 31.58
CA ALA A 874 -6.26 1.48 30.48
C ALA A 874 -7.23 1.00 29.40
N ARG A 875 -8.28 0.27 29.79
CA ARG A 875 -9.31 -0.24 28.88
C ARG A 875 -9.96 0.88 28.06
N ASN A 876 -10.36 1.96 28.71
CA ASN A 876 -11.04 3.06 28.05
C ASN A 876 -10.12 3.78 27.08
N TRP A 877 -8.87 4.00 27.47
CA TRP A 877 -7.89 4.64 26.59
C TRP A 877 -7.56 3.75 25.38
N LEU A 878 -7.26 2.47 25.60
CA LEU A 878 -6.91 1.53 24.53
C LEU A 878 -8.06 1.34 23.53
N ALA A 879 -9.30 1.23 24.01
CA ALA A 879 -10.47 1.12 23.13
C ALA A 879 -10.69 2.39 22.28
N ALA A 880 -10.53 3.58 22.88
CA ALA A 880 -10.72 4.85 22.17
C ALA A 880 -9.64 5.13 21.12
N HIS A 881 -8.45 4.52 21.26
CA HIS A 881 -7.32 4.72 20.35
C HIS A 881 -7.01 3.47 19.52
N ASN A 882 -7.87 2.45 19.55
CA ASN A 882 -7.64 1.15 18.90
C ASN A 882 -6.21 0.63 19.13
N ALA A 883 -5.70 0.70 20.36
CA ALA A 883 -4.30 0.43 20.66
C ALA A 883 -4.16 -0.85 21.51
N ALA A 884 -2.97 -1.46 21.46
CA ALA A 884 -2.57 -2.53 22.37
C ALA A 884 -1.39 -2.07 23.24
N TRP A 885 -1.45 -2.31 24.55
CA TRP A 885 -0.36 -1.96 25.46
C TRP A 885 0.65 -3.10 25.56
N LEU A 886 1.82 -2.95 24.96
CA LEU A 886 2.88 -3.95 24.89
C LEU A 886 3.77 -3.92 26.14
N PHE A 887 4.07 -5.11 26.69
CA PHE A 887 5.04 -5.31 27.77
C PHE A 887 6.36 -5.88 27.25
N LYS A 888 7.47 -5.60 27.96
CA LYS A 888 8.81 -5.98 27.51
C LYS A 888 9.05 -7.50 27.43
N ASP A 889 8.23 -8.28 28.12
CA ASP A 889 8.26 -9.74 28.09
C ASP A 889 7.36 -10.38 27.02
N GLY A 890 6.85 -9.61 26.06
CA GLY A 890 6.06 -10.13 24.93
C GLY A 890 4.64 -10.53 25.31
N PHE A 891 4.09 -9.91 26.35
CA PHE A 891 2.64 -9.88 26.56
C PHE A 891 2.10 -8.54 26.09
N TYR A 892 0.80 -8.46 25.83
CA TYR A 892 0.13 -7.18 25.58
C TYR A 892 -1.25 -7.14 26.24
N ALA A 893 -1.68 -5.95 26.69
CA ALA A 893 -3.03 -5.69 27.14
C ALA A 893 -3.88 -5.12 25.99
N VAL A 894 -5.15 -5.54 25.91
CA VAL A 894 -6.11 -5.08 24.91
C VAL A 894 -7.51 -4.95 25.52
N ALA A 895 -8.29 -3.99 25.04
CA ALA A 895 -9.71 -3.88 25.37
C ALA A 895 -10.50 -4.95 24.60
N SER A 896 -10.74 -6.11 25.21
CA SER A 896 -11.44 -7.23 24.55
C SER A 896 -12.97 -7.09 24.56
N GLY A 897 -13.51 -6.07 25.23
CA GLY A 897 -14.95 -5.81 25.34
C GLY A 897 -15.27 -4.42 25.89
N PRO A 898 -16.58 -4.09 26.04
CA PRO A 898 -17.03 -2.82 26.62
C PRO A 898 -16.60 -2.64 28.08
N ASP A 899 -16.38 -3.75 28.79
CA ASP A 899 -16.19 -3.84 30.24
C ASP A 899 -14.99 -4.73 30.61
N THR A 900 -14.15 -5.08 29.63
CA THR A 900 -13.11 -6.10 29.82
C THR A 900 -11.75 -5.62 29.30
N LEU A 901 -10.73 -5.73 30.14
CA LEU A 901 -9.31 -5.64 29.78
C LEU A 901 -8.70 -7.04 29.85
N GLU A 902 -8.00 -7.46 28.80
CA GLU A 902 -7.30 -8.74 28.78
C GLU A 902 -5.83 -8.55 28.50
N VAL A 903 -4.98 -9.33 29.17
CA VAL A 903 -3.58 -9.50 28.79
C VAL A 903 -3.43 -10.84 28.08
N ARG A 904 -2.75 -10.80 26.93
CA ARG A 904 -2.56 -11.94 26.03
C ARG A 904 -1.08 -12.13 25.70
N THR A 905 -0.73 -13.34 25.28
CA THR A 905 0.55 -13.64 24.63
C THR A 905 0.61 -13.00 23.24
N LEU A 906 1.78 -12.87 22.61
CA LEU A 906 1.91 -12.44 21.20
C LEU A 906 1.11 -13.32 20.23
N GLY A 907 0.82 -14.57 20.62
CA GLY A 907 -0.05 -15.48 19.89
C GLY A 907 -1.55 -15.30 20.13
N GLY A 908 -1.97 -14.25 20.86
CA GLY A 908 -3.38 -13.96 21.14
C GLY A 908 -4.02 -14.80 22.24
N THR A 909 -3.27 -15.64 22.94
CA THR A 909 -3.83 -16.47 24.03
C THR A 909 -4.00 -15.65 25.30
N PRO A 910 -5.20 -15.56 25.89
CA PRO A 910 -5.43 -14.77 27.11
C PRO A 910 -4.84 -15.45 28.35
N VAL A 911 -4.14 -14.67 29.17
CA VAL A 911 -3.46 -15.13 30.39
C VAL A 911 -3.96 -14.44 31.67
N TRP A 912 -4.48 -13.23 31.55
CA TRP A 912 -5.03 -12.44 32.65
C TRP A 912 -6.19 -11.59 32.14
N ARG A 913 -7.16 -11.30 33.02
CA ARG A 913 -8.34 -10.49 32.69
C ARG A 913 -8.76 -9.62 33.87
N ALA A 914 -9.17 -8.37 33.58
CA ALA A 914 -9.98 -7.56 34.47
C ALA A 914 -11.39 -7.37 33.88
N GLN A 915 -12.42 -7.60 34.70
CA GLN A 915 -13.81 -7.25 34.42
C GLN A 915 -14.18 -5.99 35.19
N ILE A 916 -14.72 -5.00 34.51
CA ILE A 916 -15.04 -3.67 35.03
C ILE A 916 -16.56 -3.53 35.04
N ASP A 917 -17.17 -3.45 36.23
CA ASP A 917 -18.61 -3.17 36.30
C ASP A 917 -18.90 -1.78 35.70
N PRO A 918 -19.72 -1.68 34.64
CA PRO A 918 -19.95 -0.41 33.94
C PRO A 918 -20.74 0.61 34.79
N VAL A 919 -21.42 0.18 35.86
CA VAL A 919 -22.20 1.03 36.77
C VAL A 919 -21.35 1.52 37.92
N THR A 920 -20.60 0.63 38.56
CA THR A 920 -19.86 0.95 39.79
C THR A 920 -18.39 1.30 39.54
N GLY A 921 -17.86 0.94 38.36
CA GLY A 921 -16.43 0.99 38.06
C GLY A 921 -15.61 -0.04 38.84
N HIS A 922 -16.27 -0.97 39.57
CA HIS A 922 -15.58 -1.98 40.36
C HIS A 922 -14.88 -3.01 39.45
N GLU A 923 -13.59 -3.25 39.71
CA GLU A 923 -12.75 -4.13 38.93
C GLU A 923 -12.60 -5.51 39.60
N THR A 924 -12.74 -6.59 38.83
CA THR A 924 -12.52 -7.98 39.28
C THR A 924 -11.46 -8.64 38.41
N TYR A 925 -10.43 -9.23 39.01
CA TYR A 925 -9.27 -9.77 38.30
C TYR A 925 -9.25 -11.29 38.28
N PHE A 926 -8.79 -11.85 37.17
CA PHE A 926 -8.72 -13.28 36.94
C PHE A 926 -7.38 -13.64 36.31
N MET A 927 -6.66 -14.56 36.94
CA MET A 927 -5.58 -15.31 36.29
C MET A 927 -6.21 -16.46 35.50
N LEU A 928 -6.05 -16.43 34.18
CA LEU A 928 -6.62 -17.43 33.28
C LEU A 928 -5.68 -18.62 33.07
N GLN A 929 -4.38 -18.40 33.33
CA GLN A 929 -3.36 -19.44 33.29
C GLN A 929 -2.51 -19.40 34.56
N ASN A 930 -2.30 -20.57 35.17
CA ASN A 930 -1.47 -20.71 36.36
C ASN A 930 0.01 -20.87 35.96
N GLY A 931 0.93 -20.31 36.75
CA GLY A 931 2.37 -20.51 36.57
C GLY A 931 2.96 -19.80 35.35
N ILE A 932 2.35 -18.71 34.89
CA ILE A 932 2.98 -17.86 33.88
C ILE A 932 4.33 -17.37 34.41
N SER A 933 5.39 -17.62 33.63
CA SER A 933 6.74 -17.14 33.88
C SER A 933 7.24 -16.50 32.59
N SER A 934 7.90 -15.35 32.66
CA SER A 934 8.50 -14.77 31.46
C SER A 934 9.92 -15.33 31.26
N ASN A 935 10.12 -16.05 30.16
CA ASN A 935 11.44 -16.44 29.65
C ASN A 935 11.80 -15.73 28.34
N TYR A 936 10.96 -14.78 27.90
CA TYR A 936 11.16 -13.96 26.71
C TYR A 936 11.34 -12.50 27.12
N GLU A 937 12.21 -11.82 26.39
CA GLU A 937 12.37 -10.37 26.48
C GLU A 937 12.48 -9.84 25.05
N ALA A 938 11.65 -8.86 24.72
CA ALA A 938 11.66 -8.22 23.42
C ALA A 938 13.09 -7.71 23.14
N PRO A 939 13.70 -8.11 22.00
CA PRO A 939 15.03 -7.67 21.66
C PRO A 939 15.12 -6.13 21.63
N PRO A 940 16.22 -5.51 22.10
CA PRO A 940 16.33 -4.06 22.21
C PRO A 940 15.99 -3.30 20.92
N ARG A 941 16.39 -3.85 19.77
CA ARG A 941 16.08 -3.29 18.44
C ARG A 941 14.58 -3.32 18.13
N THR A 942 13.91 -4.44 18.39
CA THR A 942 12.46 -4.57 18.21
C THR A 942 11.70 -3.63 19.15
N TRP A 943 12.11 -3.54 20.42
CA TRP A 943 11.51 -2.62 21.39
C TRP A 943 11.69 -1.15 21.00
N GLN A 944 12.89 -0.78 20.52
CA GLN A 944 13.15 0.58 20.06
C GLN A 944 12.27 0.96 18.86
N ARG A 945 12.01 0.03 17.93
CA ARG A 945 11.10 0.26 16.80
C ARG A 945 9.68 0.64 17.27
N VAL A 946 9.16 -0.04 18.29
CA VAL A 946 7.85 0.28 18.88
C VAL A 946 7.87 1.68 19.51
N LEU A 947 8.91 2.02 20.26
CA LEU A 947 9.06 3.37 20.84
C LEU A 947 9.16 4.47 19.76
N ASP A 948 9.87 4.20 18.67
CA ASP A 948 10.00 5.14 17.56
C ASP A 948 8.66 5.33 16.84
N ASN A 949 7.86 4.27 16.68
CA ASN A 949 6.49 4.35 16.17
C ASN A 949 5.57 5.15 17.11
N GLU A 950 5.60 4.90 18.42
CA GLU A 950 4.82 5.66 19.40
C GLU A 950 5.18 7.16 19.38
N LYS A 951 6.47 7.49 19.22
CA LYS A 951 6.93 8.87 19.06
C LYS A 951 6.44 9.49 17.74
N ARG A 952 6.47 8.74 16.64
CA ARG A 952 5.90 9.18 15.35
C ARG A 952 4.41 9.46 15.49
N ASP A 953 3.67 8.61 16.18
CA ASP A 953 2.23 8.76 16.40
C ASP A 953 1.88 9.98 17.24
N ALA A 954 2.69 10.26 18.28
CA ALA A 954 2.55 11.48 19.07
C ALA A 954 2.81 12.73 18.22
N ALA A 955 3.86 12.74 17.39
CA ALA A 955 4.17 13.85 16.48
C ALA A 955 3.10 14.04 15.41
N LEU A 956 2.56 12.93 14.87
CA LEU A 956 1.48 12.93 13.90
C LEU A 956 0.20 13.50 14.51
N SER A 957 -0.18 13.01 15.69
CA SER A 957 -1.34 13.51 16.44
C SER A 957 -1.21 14.99 16.78
N GLN A 958 0.00 15.44 17.14
CA GLN A 958 0.28 16.86 17.38
C GLN A 958 0.19 17.68 16.10
N ARG A 959 0.75 17.22 14.97
CA ARG A 959 0.68 17.93 13.68
C ARG A 959 -0.76 18.04 13.21
N MET A 960 -1.52 16.95 13.28
CA MET A 960 -2.94 16.94 12.94
C MET A 960 -3.70 17.87 13.91
N GLY A 961 -3.45 17.77 15.23
CA GLY A 961 -4.00 18.65 16.27
C GLY A 961 -3.68 20.15 16.13
N GLN A 962 -2.48 20.50 15.67
CA GLN A 962 -2.06 21.88 15.40
C GLN A 962 -2.62 22.41 14.10
N ASN A 963 -2.82 21.55 13.11
CA ASN A 963 -3.61 21.90 11.95
C ASN A 963 -5.08 22.12 12.40
N TYR A 964 -5.58 21.34 13.36
CA TYR A 964 -6.94 21.45 13.92
C TYR A 964 -7.24 22.68 14.81
N MET A 965 -6.22 23.40 15.32
CA MET A 965 -6.37 24.63 16.16
C MET A 965 -5.95 25.88 15.41
#